data_AF-A0A840RRL6-F1
#
_entry.id   AF-A0A840RRL6-F1
#
_cell.length_a   1.000
_cell.length_b   1.000
_cell.length_c   1.000
_cell.angle_alpha   90.00
_cell.angle_beta   90.00
_cell.angle_gamma   90.00
#
_symmetry.space_group_name_H-M   'P 1'
#
loop_
_entity.id
_entity.type
_entity.pdbx_description
1 polymer ?
#
loop_
_entity_poly.entity_id
_entity_poly.type
_entity_poly.pdbx_seq_one_letter_code
_entity_poly.pdbx_strand_id
1 'polypeptide(L)'
;MDDDLGIIHDTYGVPGHCLPTPTNLPNWDTSDIVNKQFYKDWLKTTTSLCVNLTNAEIDNENYVPAIENGIVWRGTDDRVLFRASGGNFPSAADVLDKGFIPFEPDDGSLALQPEVGDKASGLTSTSYNAGIASMFGKHLYVLNAPGGIDVDLTVSNRPADWEDEIAFPGGVDSRLLHGVLIHDKDKVVYRYITNPKYRLAREEREGYFNLNLSSTGIYHDQTKFTVDGEAVGNGIQRFKTSDAPLKLEAWRQGPEGTVAADASRIYISGIGNFWAEPNEDISCIYIPSQMQIDQNMIVQFIPREPKTATRKPPAPHSCLRLDSEKMRVLDPQFTEDGRVTDYFYRPLSPGKVAQWTVHAPGAGLYSSVGANTGSNAQAIHLNAFIGTDSHPSAISQKVLVGKGRRKSVLTFRAGNNPALNCTKAGVGPWTGERMAGSQSFKVAVFDNGKSELLVEKDYAIGTATKHHIDADGRHSRMDPDWKYYTIAMPLIGRDGPLDQNSLDLSFTSTGKAGETCGPLISDVQFFSLSSPYYRDIKQNSGAPRSADFAAGIKGPLMAKAAQPIVLDATQVLGSVSDAVQWKWSVEPALRFKSSGPRLQFFAPTLGVGQDYRFTLKAEELDITETHTVHVQGTSKE
;
A
#
# COMPACT_ATOMS: atom_id res chain seq x y z
N MET A 1 7.75 -15.76 9.02
CA MET A 1 7.87 -14.87 7.84
C MET A 1 7.98 -13.39 8.22
N ASP A 2 8.01 -13.01 9.50
CA ASP A 2 8.49 -11.68 9.93
C ASP A 2 10.02 -11.62 10.08
N ASP A 3 10.71 -12.75 9.96
CA ASP A 3 12.15 -12.86 10.21
C ASP A 3 13.00 -12.04 9.21
N ASP A 4 12.45 -11.69 8.04
CA ASP A 4 13.16 -10.91 7.00
C ASP A 4 13.11 -9.39 7.24
N LEU A 5 12.16 -8.90 8.04
CA LEU A 5 12.10 -7.49 8.43
C LEU A 5 13.07 -7.16 9.57
N GLY A 6 13.56 -8.17 10.30
CA GLY A 6 14.42 -8.09 11.48
C GLY A 6 13.83 -7.28 12.65
N ILE A 7 14.64 -7.07 13.69
CA ILE A 7 14.28 -6.32 14.90
C ILE A 7 14.79 -4.89 14.72
N ILE A 8 13.97 -3.89 15.07
CA ILE A 8 14.42 -2.50 15.10
C ILE A 8 15.44 -2.34 16.24
N HIS A 9 16.66 -1.91 15.92
CA HIS A 9 17.73 -1.75 16.90
C HIS A 9 17.78 -0.32 17.42
N ASP A 10 17.63 -0.13 18.74
CA ASP A 10 17.72 1.19 19.39
C ASP A 10 19.05 1.90 19.12
N THR A 11 20.14 1.15 19.04
CA THR A 11 21.52 1.64 18.90
C THR A 11 21.99 1.77 17.45
N TYR A 12 21.08 1.68 16.46
CA TYR A 12 21.46 1.95 15.07
C TYR A 12 21.73 3.45 14.86
N GLY A 13 23.00 3.84 15.02
CA GLY A 13 23.62 4.93 14.26
C GLY A 13 23.54 6.34 14.82
N VAL A 14 24.46 7.14 14.27
CA VAL A 14 24.65 8.61 14.27
C VAL A 14 24.67 9.28 15.66
N PRO A 15 25.82 9.85 16.09
CA PRO A 15 25.87 10.68 17.30
C PRO A 15 24.80 11.78 17.25
N GLY A 16 24.16 12.08 18.38
CA GLY A 16 23.03 13.03 18.40
C GLY A 16 23.35 14.41 17.83
N HIS A 17 24.62 14.85 17.91
CA HIS A 17 25.08 16.12 17.34
C HIS A 17 25.24 16.08 15.80
N CYS A 18 25.33 14.89 15.22
CA CYS A 18 25.38 14.66 13.78
C CYS A 18 23.99 14.53 13.15
N LEU A 19 22.92 14.40 13.93
CA LEU A 19 21.58 14.26 13.37
C LEU A 19 21.10 15.55 12.69
N PRO A 20 20.54 15.48 11.47
CA PRO A 20 19.93 16.61 10.81
C PRO A 20 18.74 17.15 11.62
N THR A 21 18.74 18.44 11.92
CA THR A 21 17.57 19.14 12.48
C THR A 21 17.41 20.48 11.78
N PRO A 22 16.22 21.11 11.81
CA PRO A 22 16.02 22.43 11.18
C PRO A 22 16.97 23.53 11.68
N THR A 23 17.57 23.35 12.86
CA THR A 23 18.45 24.33 13.50
C THR A 23 19.91 23.88 13.59
N ASN A 24 20.22 22.66 13.17
CA ASN A 24 21.57 22.11 13.24
C ASN A 24 22.19 22.14 11.84
N LEU A 25 23.29 22.87 11.70
CA LEU A 25 24.08 22.98 10.49
C LEU A 25 25.52 22.55 10.79
N PRO A 26 26.22 21.88 9.87
CA PRO A 26 27.61 21.51 10.05
C PRO A 26 28.51 22.71 10.37
N ASN A 27 29.51 22.51 11.24
CA ASN A 27 30.47 23.55 11.62
C ASN A 27 31.46 23.91 10.48
N TRP A 28 31.59 23.04 9.48
CA TRP A 28 32.41 23.25 8.28
C TRP A 28 31.64 23.95 7.15
N ASP A 29 30.36 24.29 7.35
CA ASP A 29 29.57 25.05 6.40
C ASP A 29 30.20 26.43 6.15
N THR A 30 30.74 26.63 4.96
CA THR A 30 31.23 27.93 4.49
C THR A 30 30.20 28.62 3.60
N SER A 31 30.26 29.95 3.47
CA SER A 31 29.39 30.72 2.57
C SER A 31 29.42 30.23 1.12
N ASP A 32 30.51 29.59 0.72
CA ASP A 32 30.76 29.17 -0.65
C ASP A 32 30.04 27.86 -1.00
N ILE A 33 29.94 26.93 -0.05
CA ILE A 33 29.28 25.63 -0.27
C ILE A 33 27.77 25.69 -0.05
N VAL A 34 27.30 26.45 0.95
CA VAL A 34 25.87 26.51 1.32
C VAL A 34 24.95 27.00 0.19
N ASN A 35 25.50 27.78 -0.73
CA ASN A 35 24.77 28.31 -1.88
C ASN A 35 24.71 27.31 -3.06
N LYS A 36 25.54 26.27 -3.07
CA LYS A 36 25.60 25.27 -4.14
C LYS A 36 24.38 24.36 -4.11
N GLN A 37 23.92 23.94 -5.29
CA GLN A 37 22.75 23.08 -5.41
C GLN A 37 22.97 21.70 -4.78
N PHE A 38 24.14 21.09 -4.98
CA PHE A 38 24.46 19.78 -4.41
C PHE A 38 24.40 19.77 -2.88
N TYR A 39 24.81 20.86 -2.22
CA TYR A 39 24.76 21.00 -0.77
C TYR A 39 23.32 21.06 -0.27
N LYS A 40 22.47 21.83 -0.95
CA LYS A 40 21.03 21.92 -0.64
C LYS A 40 20.31 20.60 -0.83
N ASP A 41 20.73 19.80 -1.80
CA ASP A 41 20.19 18.48 -2.03
C ASP A 41 20.70 17.48 -0.98
N TRP A 42 22.00 17.53 -0.65
CA TRP A 42 22.59 16.74 0.44
C TRP A 42 21.90 16.97 1.78
N LEU A 43 21.60 18.21 2.17
CA LEU A 43 20.88 18.51 3.40
C LEU A 43 19.47 17.88 3.46
N LYS A 44 18.84 17.67 2.30
CA LYS A 44 17.52 17.00 2.22
C LYS A 44 17.65 15.48 2.29
N THR A 45 18.82 14.93 1.97
CA THR A 45 19.03 13.49 1.85
C THR A 45 19.78 12.86 3.00
N THR A 46 20.69 13.58 3.64
CA THR A 46 21.64 12.96 4.55
C THR A 46 20.98 12.46 5.84
N THR A 47 21.52 11.37 6.40
CA THR A 47 21.23 10.91 7.76
C THR A 47 22.24 11.43 8.78
N SER A 48 23.35 12.02 8.33
CA SER A 48 24.40 12.57 9.17
C SER A 48 24.99 13.87 8.61
N LEU A 49 25.07 14.90 9.46
CA LEU A 49 25.70 16.19 9.19
C LEU A 49 27.22 16.20 9.45
N CYS A 50 27.77 15.15 10.06
CA CYS A 50 29.19 15.10 10.43
C CYS A 50 30.12 14.62 9.31
N VAL A 51 29.58 14.19 8.17
CA VAL A 51 30.38 13.90 6.99
C VAL A 51 30.72 15.22 6.29
N ASN A 52 32.02 15.56 6.23
CA ASN A 52 32.47 16.83 5.68
C ASN A 52 32.59 16.79 4.15
N LEU A 53 31.64 17.45 3.46
CA LEU A 53 31.62 17.49 1.99
C LEU A 53 32.84 18.19 1.38
N THR A 54 33.53 19.07 2.13
CA THR A 54 34.75 19.73 1.62
C THR A 54 35.91 18.76 1.48
N ASN A 55 35.85 17.60 2.13
CA ASN A 55 36.87 16.56 2.03
C ASN A 55 36.71 15.71 0.77
N ALA A 56 35.62 15.85 -0.01
CA ALA A 56 35.36 15.00 -1.16
C ALA A 56 36.49 15.03 -2.20
N GLU A 57 37.11 16.18 -2.47
CA GLU A 57 38.27 16.25 -3.36
C GLU A 57 39.54 15.70 -2.69
N ILE A 58 39.81 16.11 -1.45
CA ILE A 58 41.01 15.73 -0.68
C ILE A 58 41.09 14.21 -0.46
N ASP A 59 39.99 13.59 -0.07
CA ASP A 59 39.92 12.14 0.17
C ASP A 59 40.19 11.32 -1.11
N ASN A 60 40.07 11.97 -2.25
CA ASN A 60 40.26 11.40 -3.57
C ASN A 60 41.59 11.83 -4.24
N GLU A 61 42.40 12.69 -3.60
CA GLU A 61 43.70 13.19 -4.10
C GLU A 61 44.77 12.11 -4.29
N ASN A 62 44.59 10.88 -3.81
CA ASN A 62 45.52 9.79 -4.08
C ASN A 62 45.08 8.92 -5.28
N TYR A 63 43.91 9.20 -5.84
CA TYR A 63 43.32 8.52 -7.00
C TYR A 63 43.42 9.38 -8.28
N VAL A 64 44.29 10.40 -8.30
CA VAL A 64 44.42 11.49 -9.29
C VAL A 64 44.45 11.10 -10.76
N PRO A 65 45.00 9.95 -11.21
CA PRO A 65 44.88 9.60 -12.62
C PRO A 65 43.42 9.41 -13.07
N ALA A 66 42.49 9.23 -12.12
CA ALA A 66 41.12 8.87 -12.41
C ALA A 66 40.11 9.99 -12.10
N ILE A 67 40.46 11.08 -11.41
CA ILE A 67 39.51 12.18 -11.10
C ILE A 67 40.00 13.47 -11.75
N GLU A 68 40.09 13.45 -13.08
CA GLU A 68 40.67 14.56 -13.85
C GLU A 68 39.81 15.84 -13.85
N ASN A 69 38.50 15.71 -13.62
CA ASN A 69 37.53 16.81 -13.69
C ASN A 69 36.94 17.22 -12.34
N GLY A 70 37.49 16.71 -11.24
CA GLY A 70 36.94 16.90 -9.89
C GLY A 70 35.69 16.07 -9.62
N ILE A 71 35.06 16.30 -8.46
CA ILE A 71 33.86 15.57 -8.04
C ILE A 71 32.65 16.02 -8.85
N VAL A 72 32.02 15.08 -9.56
CA VAL A 72 30.79 15.33 -10.32
C VAL A 72 29.59 14.99 -9.46
N TRP A 73 28.89 16.02 -9.00
CA TRP A 73 27.64 15.86 -8.26
C TRP A 73 26.48 15.59 -9.22
N ARG A 74 25.64 14.62 -8.88
CA ARG A 74 24.38 14.37 -9.57
C ARG A 74 23.48 15.61 -9.47
N GLY A 75 23.17 16.19 -10.63
CA GLY A 75 22.43 17.44 -10.74
C GLY A 75 20.91 17.28 -10.61
N THR A 76 20.17 17.76 -11.60
CA THR A 76 18.69 17.74 -11.61
C THR A 76 18.08 16.42 -12.06
N ASP A 77 18.90 15.40 -12.28
CA ASP A 77 18.47 14.05 -12.61
C ASP A 77 17.54 13.53 -11.50
N ASP A 78 16.36 13.04 -11.88
CA ASP A 78 15.32 12.52 -10.98
C ASP A 78 15.02 11.04 -11.20
N ARG A 79 15.89 10.33 -11.92
CA ARG A 79 15.81 8.87 -12.06
C ARG A 79 15.88 8.21 -10.68
N VAL A 80 15.17 7.10 -10.55
CA VAL A 80 15.15 6.32 -9.33
C VAL A 80 16.45 5.54 -9.18
N LEU A 81 16.86 5.38 -7.93
CA LEU A 81 18.06 4.66 -7.54
C LEU A 81 17.69 3.41 -6.76
N PHE A 82 18.61 2.47 -6.76
CA PHE A 82 18.47 1.17 -6.13
C PHE A 82 19.66 0.91 -5.22
N ARG A 83 19.40 0.28 -4.08
CA ARG A 83 20.45 -0.17 -3.16
C ARG A 83 20.05 -1.52 -2.62
N ALA A 84 20.96 -2.48 -2.63
CA ALA A 84 20.73 -3.69 -1.87
C ALA A 84 21.31 -3.60 -0.45
N SER A 85 20.67 -4.28 0.50
CA SER A 85 21.25 -4.58 1.81
C SER A 85 21.51 -6.08 1.95
N GLY A 86 22.75 -6.42 2.29
CA GLY A 86 23.24 -7.77 2.54
C GLY A 86 23.01 -8.26 3.98
N GLY A 87 23.52 -9.44 4.32
CA GLY A 87 23.28 -10.08 5.62
C GLY A 87 23.87 -9.38 6.84
N ASN A 88 24.89 -8.53 6.65
CA ASN A 88 25.51 -7.72 7.71
C ASN A 88 24.93 -6.31 7.83
N PHE A 89 23.91 -6.00 7.02
CA PHE A 89 23.24 -4.71 7.06
C PHE A 89 22.08 -4.73 8.05
N PRO A 90 21.60 -3.54 8.45
CA PRO A 90 20.41 -3.44 9.27
C PRO A 90 19.22 -4.12 8.62
N SER A 91 18.27 -4.43 9.46
CA SER A 91 17.04 -5.04 9.04
C SER A 91 16.25 -4.11 8.10
N ALA A 92 15.35 -4.68 7.29
CA ALA A 92 14.51 -3.84 6.43
C ALA A 92 13.61 -2.90 7.26
N ALA A 93 13.19 -3.30 8.45
CA ALA A 93 12.49 -2.41 9.37
C ALA A 93 13.37 -1.23 9.81
N ASP A 94 14.64 -1.47 10.17
CA ASP A 94 15.58 -0.41 10.54
C ASP A 94 15.79 0.59 9.40
N VAL A 95 16.05 0.09 8.18
CA VAL A 95 16.32 0.94 7.03
C VAL A 95 15.09 1.78 6.66
N LEU A 96 13.89 1.17 6.66
CA LEU A 96 12.65 1.91 6.39
C LEU A 96 12.31 2.92 7.50
N ASP A 97 12.75 2.67 8.74
CA ASP A 97 12.53 3.58 9.86
C ASP A 97 13.52 4.75 9.86
N LYS A 98 14.82 4.46 9.73
CA LYS A 98 15.94 5.37 9.99
C LYS A 98 16.69 5.84 8.75
N GLY A 99 16.51 5.15 7.63
CA GLY A 99 17.23 5.39 6.39
C GLY A 99 18.50 4.55 6.29
N PHE A 100 19.29 4.82 5.27
CA PHE A 100 20.63 4.28 5.13
C PHE A 100 21.62 5.16 5.86
N ILE A 101 22.14 4.68 6.98
CA ILE A 101 23.23 5.31 7.71
C ILE A 101 24.55 4.73 7.17
N PRO A 102 25.52 5.57 6.78
CA PRO A 102 26.82 5.07 6.34
C PRO A 102 27.55 4.38 7.50
N PHE A 103 28.53 3.54 7.20
CA PHE A 103 29.28 2.83 8.24
C PHE A 103 30.08 3.78 9.15
N GLU A 104 30.55 4.90 8.60
CA GLU A 104 31.24 5.97 9.34
C GLU A 104 30.46 7.29 9.20
N PRO A 105 29.38 7.50 9.98
CA PRO A 105 28.57 8.71 9.87
C PRO A 105 29.25 9.94 10.45
N ASP A 106 30.35 9.81 11.17
CA ASP A 106 31.07 10.89 11.83
C ASP A 106 32.50 10.96 11.28
N ASP A 107 32.79 11.98 10.47
CA ASP A 107 34.08 12.20 9.79
C ASP A 107 34.57 11.03 8.90
N GLY A 108 33.64 10.19 8.43
CA GLY A 108 33.95 9.07 7.54
C GLY A 108 34.48 9.53 6.18
N SER A 109 35.42 8.78 5.62
CA SER A 109 36.06 9.12 4.34
C SER A 109 35.05 9.16 3.18
N LEU A 110 35.25 10.11 2.27
CA LEU A 110 34.55 10.29 1.00
C LEU A 110 35.34 9.78 -0.21
N ALA A 111 36.41 9.02 0.03
CA ALA A 111 37.19 8.40 -1.03
C ALA A 111 36.31 7.45 -1.87
N LEU A 112 36.20 7.72 -3.17
CA LEU A 112 35.54 6.86 -4.13
C LEU A 112 36.48 5.70 -4.44
N GLN A 113 36.30 4.58 -3.75
CA GLN A 113 37.13 3.38 -3.94
C GLN A 113 36.36 2.36 -4.79
N PRO A 114 36.44 2.43 -6.14
CA PRO A 114 35.86 1.39 -7.00
C PRO A 114 36.39 0.03 -6.57
N GLU A 115 35.56 -1.01 -6.65
CA GLU A 115 35.98 -2.42 -6.55
C GLU A 115 36.54 -2.86 -5.17
N VAL A 116 36.63 -1.95 -4.20
CA VAL A 116 36.98 -2.31 -2.82
C VAL A 116 35.70 -2.51 -2.01
N GLY A 117 35.16 -3.73 -2.06
CA GLY A 117 34.11 -4.15 -1.16
C GLY A 117 34.53 -4.01 0.31
N ASP A 118 33.61 -3.57 1.17
CA ASP A 118 33.69 -3.64 2.63
C ASP A 118 34.58 -2.64 3.39
N LYS A 119 35.05 -1.54 2.76
CA LYS A 119 35.62 -0.44 3.55
C LYS A 119 34.54 0.45 4.14
N ALA A 120 34.58 0.62 5.45
CA ALA A 120 33.77 1.60 6.15
C ALA A 120 34.12 3.00 5.61
N SER A 121 33.09 3.81 5.39
CA SER A 121 33.22 5.14 4.80
C SER A 121 32.02 6.01 5.19
N GLY A 122 32.12 7.30 4.88
CA GLY A 122 31.02 8.27 4.98
C GLY A 122 30.02 8.17 3.82
N LEU A 123 30.18 7.20 2.91
CA LEU A 123 29.38 7.06 1.69
C LEU A 123 28.33 5.94 1.81
N THR A 124 27.20 6.15 1.15
CA THR A 124 26.18 5.13 0.90
C THR A 124 26.00 4.96 -0.61
N SER A 125 26.46 3.84 -1.14
CA SER A 125 26.36 3.51 -2.57
C SER A 125 24.95 3.15 -3.00
N THR A 126 24.55 3.62 -4.17
CA THR A 126 23.30 3.28 -4.84
C THR A 126 23.59 3.14 -6.33
N SER A 127 22.64 2.65 -7.12
CA SER A 127 22.81 2.45 -8.56
C SER A 127 21.55 2.84 -9.32
N TYR A 128 21.67 3.36 -10.54
CA TYR A 128 20.51 3.47 -11.44
C TYR A 128 19.98 2.11 -11.89
N ASN A 129 20.79 1.05 -11.78
CA ASN A 129 20.49 -0.27 -12.28
C ASN A 129 20.03 -1.21 -11.15
N ALA A 130 18.72 -1.47 -11.11
CA ALA A 130 18.10 -2.39 -10.15
C ALA A 130 18.70 -3.81 -10.19
N GLY A 131 19.06 -4.30 -11.39
CA GLY A 131 19.65 -5.63 -11.57
C GLY A 131 21.01 -5.73 -10.91
N ILE A 132 21.88 -4.74 -11.16
CA ILE A 132 23.21 -4.67 -10.54
C ILE A 132 23.09 -4.48 -9.03
N ALA A 133 22.29 -3.52 -8.57
CA ALA A 133 22.05 -3.31 -7.15
C ALA A 133 21.62 -4.62 -6.46
N SER A 134 20.73 -5.40 -7.08
CA SER A 134 20.22 -6.66 -6.51
C SER A 134 21.29 -7.74 -6.29
N MET A 135 22.43 -7.65 -6.97
CA MET A 135 23.54 -8.61 -6.78
C MET A 135 24.19 -8.48 -5.40
N PHE A 136 24.09 -7.31 -4.77
CA PHE A 136 24.79 -6.98 -3.52
C PHE A 136 23.99 -7.29 -2.24
N GLY A 137 22.77 -7.83 -2.35
CA GLY A 137 21.99 -8.13 -1.16
C GLY A 137 20.59 -8.69 -1.41
N LYS A 138 19.92 -9.10 -0.33
CA LYS A 138 18.60 -9.76 -0.42
C LYS A 138 17.44 -8.77 -0.48
N HIS A 139 17.66 -7.58 0.06
CA HIS A 139 16.66 -6.52 0.14
C HIS A 139 17.04 -5.44 -0.84
N LEU A 140 16.27 -5.27 -1.91
CA LEU A 140 16.49 -4.24 -2.92
C LEU A 140 15.59 -3.06 -2.63
N TYR A 141 16.17 -1.98 -2.11
CA TYR A 141 15.48 -0.75 -1.79
C TYR A 141 15.37 0.12 -3.03
N VAL A 142 14.26 0.86 -3.06
CA VAL A 142 13.94 1.78 -4.13
C VAL A 142 14.00 3.18 -3.54
N LEU A 143 14.83 4.04 -4.12
CA LEU A 143 15.16 5.36 -3.58
C LEU A 143 14.83 6.44 -4.60
N ASN A 144 14.28 7.55 -4.11
CA ASN A 144 14.11 8.77 -4.90
C ASN A 144 14.75 9.93 -4.14
N ALA A 145 16.08 9.93 -4.14
CA ALA A 145 16.90 10.89 -3.42
C ALA A 145 17.58 11.85 -4.41
N PRO A 146 17.48 13.19 -4.22
CA PRO A 146 18.22 14.16 -5.03
C PRO A 146 19.70 14.20 -4.65
N GLY A 147 20.57 14.68 -5.54
CA GLY A 147 22.01 14.80 -5.26
C GLY A 147 22.72 13.44 -5.23
N GLY A 148 23.82 13.39 -4.48
CA GLY A 148 24.81 12.29 -4.54
C GLY A 148 25.96 12.61 -5.51
N ILE A 149 27.02 11.83 -5.43
CA ILE A 149 28.19 11.89 -6.32
C ILE A 149 27.95 10.87 -7.44
N ASP A 150 28.01 11.33 -8.69
CA ASP A 150 27.98 10.46 -9.85
C ASP A 150 29.36 9.86 -10.04
N VAL A 151 29.50 8.59 -9.65
CA VAL A 151 30.82 7.96 -9.50
C VAL A 151 31.45 7.71 -10.86
N ASP A 152 30.65 7.34 -11.86
CA ASP A 152 31.12 7.04 -13.20
C ASP A 152 31.57 8.32 -13.93
N LEU A 153 30.84 9.42 -13.75
CA LEU A 153 31.27 10.72 -14.29
C LEU A 153 32.45 11.33 -13.52
N THR A 154 32.60 11.00 -12.24
CA THR A 154 33.71 11.48 -11.42
C THR A 154 35.00 10.73 -11.74
N VAL A 155 34.94 9.43 -12.05
CA VAL A 155 36.12 8.58 -12.16
C VAL A 155 36.35 8.11 -13.61
N SER A 156 37.18 8.84 -14.36
CA SER A 156 37.32 8.81 -15.83
C SER A 156 37.99 7.57 -16.46
N ASN A 157 38.32 6.53 -15.69
CA ASN A 157 39.12 5.41 -16.21
C ASN A 157 38.90 4.09 -15.46
N ARG A 158 37.66 3.60 -15.41
CA ARG A 158 37.31 2.37 -14.67
C ARG A 158 37.05 1.15 -15.57
N PRO A 159 37.36 -0.07 -15.09
CA PRO A 159 36.82 -1.32 -15.61
C PRO A 159 35.34 -1.56 -15.26
N ALA A 160 34.80 -0.77 -14.31
CA ALA A 160 33.52 -0.99 -13.65
C ALA A 160 32.39 -0.03 -14.09
N ASP A 161 32.41 0.47 -15.33
CA ASP A 161 31.38 1.34 -15.95
C ASP A 161 29.96 0.71 -16.01
N TRP A 162 29.76 -0.44 -15.36
CA TRP A 162 28.51 -1.20 -15.37
C TRP A 162 27.69 -1.01 -14.09
N GLU A 163 28.24 -0.43 -13.03
CA GLU A 163 27.53 -0.27 -11.75
C GLU A 163 26.54 0.90 -11.75
N ASP A 164 26.67 1.89 -12.65
CA ASP A 164 25.80 3.06 -12.71
C ASP A 164 25.68 3.74 -11.32
N GLU A 165 26.80 3.88 -10.59
CA GLU A 165 26.82 4.16 -9.15
C GLU A 165 26.59 5.65 -8.82
N ILE A 166 25.67 5.90 -7.89
CA ILE A 166 25.53 7.18 -7.19
C ILE A 166 25.86 6.99 -5.71
N ALA A 167 26.89 7.67 -5.21
CA ALA A 167 27.32 7.60 -3.82
C ALA A 167 26.78 8.78 -3.00
N PHE A 168 26.12 8.53 -1.88
CA PHE A 168 25.57 9.56 -0.99
C PHE A 168 26.44 9.78 0.25
N PRO A 169 27.12 10.93 0.37
CA PRO A 169 27.77 11.35 1.62
C PRO A 169 26.76 11.48 2.76
N GLY A 170 27.04 10.87 3.91
CA GLY A 170 26.19 10.94 5.10
C GLY A 170 24.91 10.10 5.03
N GLY A 171 24.73 9.31 3.98
CA GLY A 171 23.60 8.37 3.87
C GLY A 171 22.36 8.92 3.19
N VAL A 172 21.24 8.19 3.35
CA VAL A 172 19.94 8.53 2.73
C VAL A 172 18.80 8.38 3.73
N ASP A 173 18.10 9.48 4.00
CA ASP A 173 16.96 9.60 4.90
C ASP A 173 15.82 8.65 4.50
N SER A 174 15.16 8.04 5.50
CA SER A 174 14.09 7.07 5.26
C SER A 174 12.94 7.65 4.44
N ARG A 175 12.65 8.95 4.54
CA ARG A 175 11.60 9.61 3.76
C ARG A 175 11.86 9.55 2.26
N LEU A 176 13.09 9.34 1.83
CA LEU A 176 13.45 9.21 0.41
C LEU A 176 13.45 7.76 -0.08
N LEU A 177 13.23 6.81 0.83
CA LEU A 177 13.07 5.40 0.49
C LEU A 177 11.61 5.15 0.17
N HIS A 178 11.33 4.79 -1.08
CA HIS A 178 10.00 4.47 -1.55
C HIS A 178 9.48 3.16 -0.96
N GLY A 179 10.36 2.17 -0.88
CA GLY A 179 10.07 0.87 -0.27
C GLY A 179 11.20 -0.11 -0.53
N VAL A 180 10.91 -1.39 -0.28
CA VAL A 180 11.88 -2.48 -0.41
C VAL A 180 11.26 -3.70 -1.06
N LEU A 181 12.00 -4.28 -2.00
CA LEU A 181 11.75 -5.57 -2.62
C LEU A 181 12.54 -6.61 -1.83
N ILE A 182 11.85 -7.48 -1.08
CA ILE A 182 12.45 -8.56 -0.33
C ILE A 182 12.49 -9.82 -1.19
N HIS A 183 13.69 -10.31 -1.48
CA HIS A 183 13.88 -11.56 -2.19
C HIS A 183 13.67 -12.76 -1.24
N ASP A 184 12.63 -13.56 -1.50
CA ASP A 184 12.46 -14.86 -0.85
C ASP A 184 13.43 -15.85 -1.51
N LYS A 185 14.44 -16.35 -0.78
CA LYS A 185 15.44 -17.27 -1.36
C LYS A 185 14.83 -18.53 -1.99
N ASP A 186 13.65 -18.93 -1.52
CA ASP A 186 12.97 -20.15 -1.96
C ASP A 186 11.94 -19.90 -3.06
N LYS A 187 11.61 -18.63 -3.33
CA LYS A 187 10.62 -18.24 -4.33
C LYS A 187 11.20 -17.08 -5.10
N VAL A 188 11.44 -17.26 -6.40
CA VAL A 188 11.89 -16.23 -7.37
C VAL A 188 10.84 -15.10 -7.52
N VAL A 189 10.41 -14.50 -6.43
CA VAL A 189 9.32 -13.55 -6.30
C VAL A 189 9.77 -12.56 -5.24
N TYR A 190 9.82 -11.29 -5.61
CA TYR A 190 10.06 -10.23 -4.64
C TYR A 190 8.74 -9.87 -3.98
N ARG A 191 8.73 -9.82 -2.64
CA ARG A 191 7.66 -9.16 -1.90
C ARG A 191 8.01 -7.68 -1.79
N TYR A 192 7.14 -6.81 -2.28
CA TYR A 192 7.32 -5.38 -2.08
C TYR A 192 6.69 -4.91 -0.78
N ILE A 193 7.41 -4.08 -0.04
CA ILE A 193 6.94 -3.39 1.15
C ILE A 193 7.10 -1.90 0.93
N THR A 194 5.98 -1.19 0.88
CA THR A 194 5.94 0.27 0.79
C THR A 194 6.45 0.88 2.08
N ASN A 195 7.23 1.97 1.97
CA ASN A 195 7.59 2.78 3.12
C ASN A 195 6.49 3.79 3.46
N PRO A 196 5.81 3.71 4.62
CA PRO A 196 4.78 4.70 5.00
C PRO A 196 5.36 6.10 5.25
N LYS A 197 6.67 6.20 5.50
CA LYS A 197 7.38 7.48 5.69
C LYS A 197 7.81 8.11 4.38
N TYR A 198 7.68 7.41 3.25
CA TYR A 198 8.11 7.96 1.97
C TYR A 198 7.41 9.29 1.70
N ARG A 199 8.21 10.32 1.38
CA ARG A 199 7.79 11.62 0.92
C ARG A 199 8.64 11.92 -0.29
N LEU A 200 8.00 12.21 -1.43
CA LEU A 200 8.75 12.60 -2.61
C LEU A 200 9.62 13.83 -2.29
N ALA A 201 10.87 13.79 -2.71
CA ALA A 201 11.77 14.94 -2.59
C ALA A 201 11.30 16.18 -3.38
N ARG A 202 10.34 15.99 -4.31
CA ARG A 202 9.65 17.02 -5.10
C ARG A 202 8.16 16.67 -5.21
N GLU A 203 7.29 17.66 -5.26
CA GLU A 203 5.82 17.49 -5.28
C GLU A 203 5.35 16.46 -6.32
N GLU A 204 4.31 15.69 -5.95
CA GLU A 204 3.57 14.85 -6.91
C GLU A 204 3.09 15.73 -8.05
N ARG A 205 3.50 15.39 -9.28
CA ARG A 205 2.88 15.99 -10.45
C ARG A 205 1.53 15.31 -10.64
N GLU A 206 0.47 16.05 -10.41
CA GLU A 206 -0.89 15.60 -10.70
C GLU A 206 -0.96 15.08 -12.16
N GLY A 207 -1.58 13.90 -12.34
CA GLY A 207 -1.69 13.24 -13.65
C GLY A 207 -0.44 12.46 -14.09
N TYR A 208 0.39 11.98 -13.15
CA TYR A 208 1.48 11.03 -13.42
C TYR A 208 1.43 9.83 -12.48
N PHE A 209 2.01 8.71 -12.92
CA PHE A 209 2.18 7.51 -12.11
C PHE A 209 3.53 6.86 -12.33
N ASN A 210 3.98 6.07 -11.35
CA ASN A 210 5.25 5.38 -11.39
C ASN A 210 5.04 3.89 -11.67
N LEU A 211 5.75 3.40 -12.69
CA LEU A 211 5.83 2.01 -13.07
C LEU A 211 7.24 1.50 -12.75
N ASN A 212 7.38 0.69 -11.71
CA ASN A 212 8.62 0.05 -11.35
C ASN A 212 8.82 -1.23 -12.17
N LEU A 213 9.61 -1.13 -13.24
CA LEU A 213 9.94 -2.24 -14.11
C LEU A 213 11.17 -2.94 -13.58
N SER A 214 11.12 -4.26 -13.45
CA SER A 214 12.29 -5.04 -13.09
C SER A 214 12.34 -6.31 -13.91
N SER A 215 13.50 -6.62 -14.44
CA SER A 215 13.84 -7.97 -14.90
C SER A 215 14.74 -8.64 -13.89
N THR A 216 14.58 -9.94 -13.70
CA THR A 216 15.40 -10.71 -12.76
C THR A 216 15.83 -12.03 -13.38
N GLY A 217 16.77 -12.75 -12.75
CA GLY A 217 17.36 -13.97 -13.31
C GLY A 217 18.62 -13.68 -14.15
N ILE A 218 19.12 -14.71 -14.84
CA ILE A 218 20.44 -14.67 -15.51
C ILE A 218 20.53 -13.76 -16.75
N TYR A 219 19.40 -13.22 -17.22
CA TYR A 219 19.31 -12.36 -18.42
C TYR A 219 18.68 -10.99 -18.12
N HIS A 220 18.78 -10.52 -16.88
CA HIS A 220 18.17 -9.26 -16.46
C HIS A 220 18.78 -8.06 -17.19
N ASP A 221 20.10 -8.07 -17.41
CA ASP A 221 20.86 -7.09 -18.18
C ASP A 221 20.45 -7.03 -19.67
N GLN A 222 20.04 -8.16 -20.23
CA GLN A 222 19.59 -8.30 -21.61
C GLN A 222 18.11 -7.94 -21.80
N THR A 223 17.35 -7.79 -20.72
CA THR A 223 15.92 -7.47 -20.81
C THR A 223 15.75 -5.96 -21.02
N LYS A 224 15.08 -5.60 -22.11
CA LYS A 224 14.69 -4.23 -22.46
C LYS A 224 13.18 -4.12 -22.35
N PHE A 225 12.70 -3.00 -21.84
CA PHE A 225 11.27 -2.72 -21.78
C PHE A 225 10.90 -1.75 -22.87
N THR A 226 9.68 -1.89 -23.38
CA THR A 226 9.05 -0.84 -24.17
C THR A 226 7.68 -0.51 -23.57
N VAL A 227 7.32 0.75 -23.51
CA VAL A 227 5.96 1.21 -23.18
C VAL A 227 5.43 1.95 -24.40
N ASP A 228 4.33 1.46 -24.96
CA ASP A 228 3.76 1.93 -26.23
C ASP A 228 4.77 1.98 -27.38
N GLY A 229 5.71 1.02 -27.38
CA GLY A 229 6.79 0.93 -28.37
C GLY A 229 8.00 1.84 -28.09
N GLU A 230 7.93 2.72 -27.10
CA GLU A 230 9.09 3.52 -26.68
C GLU A 230 9.95 2.73 -25.69
N ALA A 231 11.25 2.66 -25.95
CA ALA A 231 12.18 1.96 -25.07
C ALA A 231 12.27 2.66 -23.71
N VAL A 232 12.13 1.88 -22.64
CA VAL A 232 12.27 2.34 -21.26
C VAL A 232 13.24 1.45 -20.49
N GLY A 233 13.89 2.02 -19.49
CA GLY A 233 14.88 1.32 -18.67
C GLY A 233 14.25 0.38 -17.64
N ASN A 234 15.09 -0.49 -17.08
CA ASN A 234 14.82 -1.08 -15.77
C ASN A 234 14.66 0.06 -14.73
N GLY A 235 13.83 -0.19 -13.73
CA GLY A 235 13.57 0.69 -12.60
C GLY A 235 12.24 1.44 -12.67
N ILE A 236 12.09 2.48 -11.85
CA ILE A 236 10.87 3.29 -11.85
C ILE A 236 10.87 4.22 -13.07
N GLN A 237 9.88 4.01 -13.92
CA GLN A 237 9.52 4.86 -15.04
C GLN A 237 8.31 5.70 -14.65
N ARG A 238 8.35 6.99 -14.95
CA ARG A 238 7.23 7.90 -14.66
C ARG A 238 6.49 8.20 -15.96
N PHE A 239 5.22 7.86 -15.99
CA PHE A 239 4.36 8.08 -17.15
C PHE A 239 3.26 9.07 -16.81
N LYS A 240 2.84 9.84 -17.80
CA LYS A 240 1.64 10.65 -17.69
C LYS A 240 0.44 9.69 -17.66
N THR A 241 -0.47 9.86 -16.71
CA THR A 241 -1.73 9.12 -16.71
C THR A 241 -2.47 9.45 -18.00
N SER A 242 -2.92 8.43 -18.71
CA SER A 242 -3.70 8.58 -19.94
C SER A 242 -4.98 7.76 -19.84
N ASP A 243 -6.00 8.14 -20.59
CA ASP A 243 -7.24 7.36 -20.68
C ASP A 243 -7.05 6.04 -21.47
N ALA A 244 -5.92 5.91 -22.17
CA ALA A 244 -5.58 4.74 -22.96
C ALA A 244 -4.80 3.70 -22.11
N PRO A 245 -5.01 2.40 -22.35
CA PRO A 245 -4.13 1.38 -21.81
C PRO A 245 -2.71 1.55 -22.34
N LEU A 246 -1.70 1.42 -21.48
CA LEU A 246 -0.30 1.39 -21.87
C LEU A 246 0.09 -0.03 -22.24
N LYS A 247 0.71 -0.21 -23.39
CA LYS A 247 1.27 -1.49 -23.82
C LYS A 247 2.69 -1.62 -23.29
N LEU A 248 2.87 -2.42 -22.24
CA LEU A 248 4.18 -2.77 -21.71
C LEU A 248 4.68 -4.06 -22.36
N GLU A 249 5.87 -4.02 -22.95
CA GLU A 249 6.52 -5.19 -23.55
C GLU A 249 7.91 -5.37 -22.95
N ALA A 250 8.35 -6.62 -22.86
CA ALA A 250 9.70 -6.99 -22.46
C ALA A 250 10.37 -7.80 -23.57
N TRP A 251 11.54 -7.35 -23.98
CA TRP A 251 12.33 -7.93 -25.06
C TRP A 251 13.67 -8.38 -24.51
N ARG A 252 14.21 -9.46 -25.07
CA ARG A 252 15.58 -9.87 -24.77
C ARG A 252 16.46 -9.49 -25.96
N GLN A 253 17.52 -8.73 -25.70
CA GLN A 253 18.53 -8.46 -26.70
C GLN A 253 19.46 -9.68 -26.83
N GLY A 254 19.30 -10.45 -27.91
CA GLY A 254 20.15 -11.60 -28.22
C GLY A 254 21.35 -11.22 -29.10
N PRO A 255 22.35 -12.11 -29.25
CA PRO A 255 23.50 -11.89 -30.13
C PRO A 255 23.12 -11.68 -31.61
N GLU A 256 21.98 -12.23 -32.04
CA GLU A 256 21.47 -12.15 -33.42
C GLU A 256 20.40 -11.06 -33.61
N GLY A 257 20.21 -10.17 -32.63
CA GLY A 257 19.19 -9.11 -32.65
C GLY A 257 18.14 -9.24 -31.53
N THR A 258 17.14 -8.38 -31.59
CA THR A 258 16.06 -8.32 -30.57
C THR A 258 15.07 -9.46 -30.77
N VAL A 259 14.86 -10.28 -29.74
CA VAL A 259 13.83 -11.32 -29.72
C VAL A 259 12.87 -11.00 -28.58
N ALA A 260 11.56 -11.22 -28.76
CA ALA A 260 10.60 -11.14 -27.66
C ALA A 260 11.14 -11.98 -26.49
N ALA A 261 11.22 -11.41 -25.29
CA ALA A 261 11.68 -12.18 -24.15
C ALA A 261 10.62 -13.26 -23.89
N ASP A 262 10.97 -14.54 -24.09
CA ASP A 262 10.12 -15.67 -23.66
C ASP A 262 10.04 -15.60 -22.12
N ALA A 263 9.15 -14.78 -21.58
CA ALA A 263 8.99 -14.63 -20.16
C ALA A 263 8.29 -15.88 -19.63
N SER A 264 8.85 -16.51 -18.61
CA SER A 264 8.20 -17.63 -17.95
C SER A 264 6.95 -17.20 -17.17
N ARG A 265 6.93 -15.95 -16.70
CA ARG A 265 5.85 -15.30 -15.95
C ARG A 265 6.08 -13.79 -15.86
N ILE A 266 4.98 -13.05 -15.72
CA ILE A 266 4.96 -11.66 -15.24
C ILE A 266 4.41 -11.68 -13.82
N TYR A 267 5.07 -10.96 -12.91
CA TYR A 267 4.50 -10.63 -11.60
C TYR A 267 4.13 -9.15 -11.57
N ILE A 268 2.90 -8.85 -11.14
CA ILE A 268 2.44 -7.49 -10.92
C ILE A 268 2.12 -7.31 -9.43
N SER A 269 2.74 -6.33 -8.79
CA SER A 269 2.42 -6.02 -7.38
C SER A 269 0.93 -5.75 -7.20
N GLY A 270 0.34 -6.30 -6.14
CA GLY A 270 -1.09 -6.21 -5.85
C GLY A 270 -1.98 -7.22 -6.62
N ILE A 271 -1.48 -7.82 -7.70
CA ILE A 271 -2.25 -8.79 -8.49
C ILE A 271 -1.65 -10.20 -8.45
N GLY A 272 -0.32 -10.30 -8.41
CA GLY A 272 0.41 -11.56 -8.29
C GLY A 272 1.01 -12.06 -9.60
N ASN A 273 1.23 -13.37 -9.69
CA ASN A 273 1.83 -14.02 -10.85
C ASN A 273 0.77 -14.30 -11.92
N PHE A 274 1.10 -13.98 -13.17
CA PHE A 274 0.31 -14.33 -14.33
C PHE A 274 0.98 -15.40 -15.18
N TRP A 275 0.14 -16.26 -15.74
CA TRP A 275 0.48 -17.19 -16.79
C TRP A 275 -0.31 -16.76 -18.02
N ALA A 276 0.33 -16.74 -19.18
CA ALA A 276 -0.36 -16.59 -20.45
C ALA A 276 -1.09 -17.88 -20.79
N GLU A 277 -2.30 -17.73 -21.32
CA GLU A 277 -2.98 -18.81 -22.01
C GLU A 277 -2.19 -19.21 -23.28
N PRO A 278 -2.42 -20.41 -23.86
CA PRO A 278 -1.68 -20.89 -25.03
C PRO A 278 -1.69 -19.97 -26.26
N ASN A 279 -2.59 -18.98 -26.31
CA ASN A 279 -2.77 -18.03 -27.40
C ASN A 279 -2.40 -16.58 -27.03
N GLU A 280 -1.80 -16.33 -25.87
CA GLU A 280 -1.40 -15.00 -25.40
C GLU A 280 0.12 -14.84 -25.39
N ASP A 281 0.59 -13.61 -25.66
CA ASP A 281 2.01 -13.28 -25.54
C ASP A 281 2.32 -12.74 -24.14
N ILE A 282 2.96 -13.57 -23.31
CA ILE A 282 3.39 -13.17 -21.96
C ILE A 282 4.55 -12.18 -21.94
N SER A 283 5.17 -11.89 -23.09
CA SER A 283 6.17 -10.83 -23.20
C SER A 283 5.54 -9.44 -23.28
N CYS A 284 4.22 -9.35 -23.44
CA CYS A 284 3.49 -8.10 -23.61
C CYS A 284 2.20 -8.05 -22.78
N ILE A 285 1.94 -6.94 -22.10
CA ILE A 285 0.73 -6.70 -21.32
C ILE A 285 0.16 -5.31 -21.59
N TYR A 286 -1.16 -5.21 -21.66
CA TYR A 286 -1.85 -3.92 -21.60
C TYR A 286 -2.16 -3.56 -20.15
N ILE A 287 -1.59 -2.45 -19.69
CA ILE A 287 -1.83 -1.82 -18.39
C ILE A 287 -3.02 -0.86 -18.56
N PRO A 288 -4.20 -1.16 -18.01
CA PRO A 288 -5.37 -0.29 -18.12
C PRO A 288 -5.11 1.10 -17.56
N SER A 289 -5.74 2.13 -18.13
CA SER A 289 -5.66 3.53 -17.68
C SER A 289 -5.98 3.72 -16.20
N GLN A 290 -6.83 2.88 -15.66
CA GLN A 290 -7.26 2.94 -14.27
C GLN A 290 -6.17 2.38 -13.33
N MET A 291 -5.34 1.43 -13.78
CA MET A 291 -4.17 0.95 -13.02
C MET A 291 -3.00 1.95 -13.07
N GLN A 292 -3.08 2.94 -13.95
CA GLN A 292 -2.17 4.09 -13.95
C GLN A 292 -2.49 5.07 -12.82
N ILE A 293 -3.55 4.86 -12.03
CA ILE A 293 -3.91 5.77 -10.91
C ILE A 293 -3.18 5.35 -9.63
N ASP A 294 -2.98 4.06 -9.43
CA ASP A 294 -2.13 3.54 -8.38
C ASP A 294 -0.70 3.92 -8.72
N GLN A 295 -0.20 4.93 -8.02
CA GLN A 295 1.05 5.62 -8.35
C GLN A 295 2.28 4.71 -8.38
N ASN A 296 2.16 3.42 -8.02
CA ASN A 296 3.28 2.49 -7.91
C ASN A 296 2.86 1.07 -8.31
N MET A 297 3.13 0.71 -9.57
CA MET A 297 3.00 -0.67 -10.03
C MET A 297 4.38 -1.30 -10.22
N ILE A 298 4.61 -2.47 -9.64
CA ILE A 298 5.85 -3.23 -9.90
C ILE A 298 5.52 -4.32 -10.89
N VAL A 299 6.23 -4.32 -12.02
CA VAL A 299 6.14 -5.38 -13.01
C VAL A 299 7.48 -6.08 -13.10
N GLN A 300 7.50 -7.33 -12.67
CA GLN A 300 8.68 -8.17 -12.71
C GLN A 300 8.56 -9.20 -13.84
N PHE A 301 9.51 -9.18 -14.76
CA PHE A 301 9.63 -10.17 -15.82
C PHE A 301 10.70 -11.20 -15.46
N ILE A 302 10.34 -12.48 -15.59
CA ILE A 302 11.25 -13.60 -15.30
C ILE A 302 11.47 -14.34 -16.61
N PRO A 303 12.59 -14.11 -17.33
CA PRO A 303 12.88 -14.75 -18.58
C PRO A 303 13.01 -16.26 -18.40
N ARG A 304 12.46 -17.03 -19.33
CA ARG A 304 12.58 -18.48 -19.38
C ARG A 304 13.96 -18.84 -19.88
N GLU A 305 14.60 -19.83 -19.26
CA GLU A 305 15.82 -20.42 -19.83
C GLU A 305 15.47 -21.02 -21.20
N PRO A 306 16.25 -20.70 -22.25
CA PRO A 306 16.05 -21.31 -23.55
C PRO A 306 16.36 -22.80 -23.42
N LYS A 307 15.32 -23.63 -23.34
CA LYS A 307 15.45 -25.08 -23.50
C LYS A 307 15.86 -25.34 -24.94
N THR A 308 17.18 -25.41 -25.19
CA THR A 308 17.82 -25.95 -26.39
C THR A 308 17.04 -25.76 -27.70
N ALA A 309 17.36 -24.67 -28.42
CA ALA A 309 17.33 -24.50 -29.87
C ALA A 309 16.01 -24.71 -30.65
N THR A 310 15.70 -23.72 -31.51
CA THR A 310 14.80 -23.76 -32.68
C THR A 310 13.29 -23.66 -32.49
N ARG A 311 12.79 -23.12 -31.37
CA ARG A 311 11.39 -22.65 -31.37
C ARG A 311 11.30 -21.44 -32.30
N LYS A 312 10.65 -21.60 -33.46
CA LYS A 312 10.21 -20.47 -34.29
C LYS A 312 9.51 -19.46 -33.36
N PRO A 313 9.73 -18.15 -33.53
CA PRO A 313 8.97 -17.15 -32.79
C PRO A 313 7.49 -17.51 -32.91
N PRO A 314 6.76 -17.57 -31.78
CA PRO A 314 5.36 -17.93 -31.82
C PRO A 314 4.62 -17.00 -32.78
N ALA A 315 3.56 -17.50 -33.42
CA ALA A 315 2.70 -16.67 -34.26
C ALA A 315 2.28 -15.41 -33.46
N PRO A 316 2.06 -14.25 -34.10
CA PRO A 316 1.73 -13.01 -33.39
C PRO A 316 0.49 -13.23 -32.51
N HIS A 317 0.72 -13.44 -31.22
CA HIS A 317 -0.31 -13.56 -30.22
C HIS A 317 -0.71 -12.17 -29.77
N SER A 318 -1.96 -11.98 -29.37
CA SER A 318 -2.36 -10.75 -28.71
C SER A 318 -1.63 -10.65 -27.38
N CYS A 319 -1.11 -9.46 -27.06
CA CYS A 319 -0.62 -9.16 -25.71
C CYS A 319 -1.67 -9.52 -24.67
N LEU A 320 -1.20 -9.92 -23.48
CA LEU A 320 -2.06 -10.15 -22.33
C LEU A 320 -2.89 -8.89 -22.07
N ARG A 321 -4.21 -9.03 -22.27
CA ARG A 321 -5.18 -7.97 -22.01
C ARG A 321 -5.74 -8.20 -20.62
N LEU A 322 -5.48 -7.27 -19.70
CA LEU A 322 -6.12 -7.30 -18.39
C LEU A 322 -7.63 -7.01 -18.46
N ASP A 323 -8.15 -6.66 -19.63
CA ASP A 323 -9.55 -6.38 -19.87
C ASP A 323 -10.36 -7.57 -20.41
N SER A 324 -11.28 -8.10 -19.58
CA SER A 324 -12.45 -8.83 -20.07
C SER A 324 -13.73 -8.45 -19.29
N GLU A 325 -14.63 -7.80 -20.03
CA GLU A 325 -16.02 -7.38 -19.77
C GLU A 325 -16.33 -6.35 -18.66
N LYS A 326 -16.75 -5.16 -19.11
CA LYS A 326 -17.00 -3.94 -18.32
C LYS A 326 -18.36 -3.99 -17.60
N MET A 327 -18.40 -3.69 -16.30
CA MET A 327 -19.60 -3.22 -15.60
C MET A 327 -19.27 -1.98 -14.77
N ARG A 328 -20.03 -0.90 -14.97
CA ARG A 328 -19.80 0.44 -14.41
C ARG A 328 -20.64 0.65 -13.15
N VAL A 329 -20.01 1.01 -12.03
CA VAL A 329 -20.65 1.25 -10.73
C VAL A 329 -20.53 2.72 -10.34
N LEU A 330 -21.59 3.33 -9.79
CA LEU A 330 -21.64 4.75 -9.48
C LEU A 330 -22.30 5.03 -8.11
N ASP A 331 -21.89 4.38 -7.02
CA ASP A 331 -22.43 4.73 -5.69
C ASP A 331 -21.93 6.12 -5.21
N PRO A 332 -22.81 7.05 -4.78
CA PRO A 332 -22.42 8.37 -4.26
C PRO A 332 -21.43 8.33 -3.10
N GLN A 333 -21.51 7.33 -2.20
CA GLN A 333 -20.56 7.18 -1.09
C GLN A 333 -19.18 6.64 -1.54
N PHE A 334 -19.09 6.12 -2.77
CA PHE A 334 -17.85 5.65 -3.41
C PHE A 334 -17.29 6.64 -4.45
N THR A 335 -17.98 7.76 -4.73
CA THR A 335 -17.63 8.68 -5.83
C THR A 335 -17.26 10.09 -5.39
N GLU A 336 -17.34 10.44 -4.10
CA GLU A 336 -16.88 11.77 -3.63
C GLU A 336 -15.38 12.01 -3.88
N ASP A 337 -14.59 10.95 -4.12
CA ASP A 337 -13.16 11.05 -4.45
C ASP A 337 -12.86 10.87 -5.95
N GLY A 338 -13.85 10.47 -6.77
CA GLY A 338 -13.77 10.47 -8.24
C GLY A 338 -12.80 9.49 -8.93
N ARG A 339 -12.32 8.41 -8.29
CA ARG A 339 -11.19 7.60 -8.81
C ARG A 339 -11.46 6.15 -9.26
N VAL A 340 -12.69 5.63 -9.21
CA VAL A 340 -12.96 4.20 -9.52
C VAL A 340 -14.02 4.07 -10.61
N THR A 341 -13.67 3.48 -11.77
CA THR A 341 -14.62 3.33 -12.90
C THR A 341 -14.90 1.90 -13.37
N ASP A 342 -14.10 0.89 -13.00
CA ASP A 342 -14.22 -0.47 -13.56
C ASP A 342 -13.79 -1.57 -12.57
N TYR A 343 -14.38 -2.77 -12.69
CA TYR A 343 -14.00 -3.98 -11.94
C TYR A 343 -13.65 -5.12 -12.91
N PHE A 344 -12.72 -5.99 -12.51
CA PHE A 344 -12.44 -7.25 -13.21
C PHE A 344 -12.95 -8.43 -12.38
N TYR A 345 -13.68 -9.35 -13.02
CA TYR A 345 -14.05 -10.64 -12.45
C TYR A 345 -13.29 -11.75 -13.15
N ARG A 346 -12.39 -12.42 -12.42
CA ARG A 346 -11.72 -13.63 -12.92
C ARG A 346 -12.12 -14.83 -12.09
N PRO A 347 -12.76 -15.86 -12.68
CA PRO A 347 -12.98 -17.12 -12.00
C PRO A 347 -11.64 -17.81 -11.74
N LEU A 348 -11.45 -18.31 -10.53
CA LEU A 348 -10.24 -19.02 -10.12
C LEU A 348 -10.44 -20.53 -10.21
N SER A 349 -9.45 -21.20 -10.80
CA SER A 349 -9.31 -22.65 -10.72
C SER A 349 -8.86 -23.08 -9.31
N PRO A 350 -9.19 -24.31 -8.88
CA PRO A 350 -8.65 -24.87 -7.64
C PRO A 350 -7.11 -24.82 -7.60
N GLY A 351 -6.55 -24.53 -6.44
CA GLY A 351 -5.11 -24.40 -6.24
C GLY A 351 -4.70 -23.06 -5.65
N LYS A 352 -3.40 -22.74 -5.71
CA LYS A 352 -2.85 -21.53 -5.11
C LYS A 352 -2.91 -20.34 -6.07
N VAL A 353 -3.56 -19.25 -5.67
CA VAL A 353 -3.69 -17.99 -6.40
C VAL A 353 -3.40 -16.83 -5.45
N ALA A 354 -2.44 -15.96 -5.78
CA ALA A 354 -2.14 -14.75 -4.99
C ALA A 354 -2.02 -15.00 -3.46
N GLN A 355 -1.34 -16.09 -3.06
CA GLN A 355 -1.19 -16.57 -1.67
C GLN A 355 -2.44 -17.21 -1.02
N TRP A 356 -3.61 -17.12 -1.65
CA TRP A 356 -4.81 -17.87 -1.29
C TRP A 356 -4.78 -19.28 -1.89
N THR A 357 -5.34 -20.24 -1.17
CA THR A 357 -5.68 -21.57 -1.65
C THR A 357 -7.17 -21.60 -1.94
N VAL A 358 -7.53 -21.84 -3.19
CA VAL A 358 -8.90 -22.02 -3.64
C VAL A 358 -9.22 -23.50 -3.58
N HIS A 359 -10.18 -23.88 -2.73
CA HIS A 359 -10.47 -25.30 -2.44
C HIS A 359 -11.41 -25.95 -3.45
N ALA A 360 -12.27 -25.16 -4.09
CA ALA A 360 -13.22 -25.63 -5.08
C ALA A 360 -13.28 -24.65 -6.26
N PRO A 361 -13.60 -25.12 -7.48
CA PRO A 361 -13.70 -24.26 -8.65
C PRO A 361 -14.62 -23.07 -8.35
N GLY A 362 -14.20 -21.89 -8.80
CA GLY A 362 -15.04 -20.71 -8.85
C GLY A 362 -15.13 -19.84 -7.61
N ALA A 363 -14.14 -19.83 -6.74
CA ALA A 363 -13.86 -18.53 -6.10
C ALA A 363 -13.51 -17.52 -7.22
N GLY A 364 -13.92 -16.26 -7.08
CA GLY A 364 -13.62 -15.23 -8.07
C GLY A 364 -12.85 -14.08 -7.43
N LEU A 365 -11.87 -13.54 -8.13
CA LEU A 365 -11.28 -12.26 -7.74
C LEU A 365 -12.09 -11.14 -8.36
N TYR A 366 -12.66 -10.28 -7.51
CA TYR A 366 -13.08 -8.94 -7.86
C TYR A 366 -11.96 -7.99 -7.47
N SER A 367 -11.29 -7.45 -8.48
CA SER A 367 -10.39 -6.30 -8.29
C SER A 367 -11.15 -5.06 -8.70
N SER A 368 -11.32 -4.11 -7.76
CA SER A 368 -11.71 -2.74 -8.09
C SER A 368 -10.49 -2.03 -8.64
N VAL A 369 -10.62 -1.37 -9.79
CA VAL A 369 -9.56 -0.46 -10.20
C VAL A 369 -9.73 0.91 -9.54
N GLY A 370 -8.75 1.35 -8.75
CA GLY A 370 -8.65 2.73 -8.28
C GLY A 370 -9.09 3.04 -6.84
N ALA A 371 -9.30 2.05 -5.98
CA ALA A 371 -9.41 2.33 -4.55
C ALA A 371 -7.99 2.47 -3.98
N ASN A 372 -7.68 3.61 -3.34
CA ASN A 372 -6.49 3.83 -2.52
C ASN A 372 -6.48 2.88 -1.29
N THR A 373 -6.55 1.59 -1.51
CA THR A 373 -6.62 0.54 -0.50
C THR A 373 -5.30 -0.20 -0.58
N GLY A 374 -4.33 0.25 0.22
CA GLY A 374 -2.98 -0.30 0.25
C GLY A 374 -2.95 -1.83 0.26
N SER A 375 -2.21 -2.40 -0.68
CA SER A 375 -1.65 -3.76 -0.76
C SER A 375 -2.48 -5.00 -0.39
N ASN A 376 -3.76 -4.91 0.03
CA ASN A 376 -4.53 -6.05 0.56
C ASN A 376 -6.03 -6.09 0.16
N ALA A 377 -6.57 -5.13 -0.60
CA ALA A 377 -7.99 -5.15 -0.94
C ALA A 377 -8.25 -5.84 -2.29
N GLN A 378 -8.18 -7.16 -2.30
CA GLN A 378 -8.89 -7.96 -3.29
C GLN A 378 -10.26 -8.28 -2.68
N ALA A 379 -11.36 -8.00 -3.38
CA ALA A 379 -12.67 -8.51 -2.97
C ALA A 379 -12.79 -9.93 -3.53
N ILE A 380 -12.94 -10.93 -2.65
CA ILE A 380 -13.02 -12.32 -3.08
C ILE A 380 -14.48 -12.74 -3.06
N HIS A 381 -14.95 -13.19 -4.22
CA HIS A 381 -16.25 -13.82 -4.36
C HIS A 381 -16.17 -15.26 -3.93
N LEU A 382 -16.96 -15.64 -2.92
CA LEU A 382 -16.96 -17.02 -2.41
C LEU A 382 -17.89 -17.97 -3.19
N ASN A 383 -18.26 -17.66 -4.44
CA ASN A 383 -19.16 -18.50 -5.25
C ASN A 383 -18.74 -18.62 -6.72
N ALA A 384 -18.88 -19.85 -7.24
CA ALA A 384 -18.60 -20.20 -8.63
C ALA A 384 -19.74 -19.84 -9.57
N PHE A 385 -19.39 -19.45 -10.80
CA PHE A 385 -20.30 -19.50 -11.93
C PHE A 385 -19.72 -20.44 -12.97
N ILE A 386 -20.15 -21.70 -12.97
CA ILE A 386 -19.80 -22.66 -14.03
C ILE A 386 -21.13 -23.14 -14.61
N GLY A 387 -21.58 -22.50 -15.69
CA GLY A 387 -22.90 -22.77 -16.27
C GLY A 387 -24.04 -22.16 -15.44
N THR A 388 -25.10 -22.94 -15.19
CA THR A 388 -26.28 -22.51 -14.40
C THR A 388 -26.13 -22.70 -12.90
N ASP A 389 -25.12 -23.46 -12.47
CA ASP A 389 -25.03 -23.93 -11.10
C ASP A 389 -23.98 -23.12 -10.34
N SER A 390 -24.40 -22.44 -9.27
CA SER A 390 -23.46 -21.85 -8.33
C SER A 390 -23.07 -22.86 -7.28
N HIS A 391 -21.77 -23.01 -7.04
CA HIS A 391 -21.26 -23.84 -5.96
C HIS A 391 -20.70 -22.96 -4.85
N PRO A 392 -21.00 -23.28 -3.57
CA PRO A 392 -20.33 -22.67 -2.43
C PRO A 392 -18.84 -22.92 -2.60
N SER A 393 -18.05 -21.85 -2.59
CA SER A 393 -16.60 -21.94 -2.66
C SER A 393 -15.99 -21.55 -1.32
N ALA A 394 -14.74 -21.98 -1.16
CA ALA A 394 -13.92 -21.66 -0.02
C ALA A 394 -12.55 -21.21 -0.49
N ILE A 395 -12.05 -20.18 0.16
CA ILE A 395 -10.66 -19.76 0.08
C ILE A 395 -10.02 -19.97 1.44
N SER A 396 -8.71 -20.22 1.43
CA SER A 396 -7.94 -20.11 2.65
C SER A 396 -6.57 -19.51 2.45
N GLN A 397 -5.99 -18.92 3.48
CA GLN A 397 -4.65 -18.34 3.44
C GLN A 397 -3.89 -18.79 4.68
N LYS A 398 -2.66 -19.26 4.46
CA LYS A 398 -1.74 -19.54 5.56
C LYS A 398 -1.11 -18.24 6.03
N VAL A 399 -1.29 -17.91 7.30
CA VAL A 399 -0.72 -16.72 7.96
C VAL A 399 0.24 -17.17 9.05
N LEU A 400 1.46 -16.63 9.06
CA LEU A 400 2.44 -16.96 10.07
C LEU A 400 2.31 -15.99 11.24
N VAL A 401 2.27 -16.51 12.47
CA VAL A 401 2.20 -15.70 13.69
C VAL A 401 3.50 -15.81 14.47
N GLY A 402 4.06 -14.67 14.89
CA GLY A 402 5.29 -14.62 15.69
C GLY A 402 5.15 -15.33 17.04
N LYS A 403 6.24 -15.95 17.50
CA LYS A 403 6.33 -16.65 18.80
C LYS A 403 6.01 -15.72 19.98
N GLY A 404 5.36 -16.26 21.01
CA GLY A 404 5.16 -15.59 22.30
C GLY A 404 3.96 -14.65 22.40
N ARG A 405 3.09 -14.60 21.39
CA ARG A 405 1.91 -13.71 21.38
C ARG A 405 0.68 -14.43 21.94
N ARG A 406 -0.03 -13.80 22.88
CA ARG A 406 -1.12 -14.43 23.64
C ARG A 406 -2.53 -14.13 23.10
N LYS A 407 -2.66 -13.07 22.31
CA LYS A 407 -3.94 -12.63 21.71
C LYS A 407 -3.70 -12.16 20.29
N SER A 408 -4.61 -12.53 19.40
CA SER A 408 -4.64 -12.00 18.05
C SER A 408 -6.02 -11.52 17.68
N VAL A 409 -6.05 -10.64 16.70
CA VAL A 409 -7.25 -10.02 16.15
C VAL A 409 -7.19 -10.19 14.64
N LEU A 410 -8.21 -10.84 14.08
CA LEU A 410 -8.46 -10.87 12.65
C LEU A 410 -9.53 -9.82 12.33
N THR A 411 -9.23 -8.89 11.43
CA THR A 411 -10.19 -7.93 10.90
C THR A 411 -10.41 -8.18 9.42
N PHE A 412 -11.62 -7.94 8.94
CA PHE A 412 -11.96 -8.03 7.52
C PHE A 412 -13.27 -7.29 7.26
N ARG A 413 -13.60 -7.08 6.00
CA ARG A 413 -14.91 -6.59 5.56
C ARG A 413 -15.65 -7.68 4.79
N ALA A 414 -16.97 -7.72 4.95
CA ALA A 414 -17.82 -8.51 4.09
C ALA A 414 -19.00 -7.69 3.58
N GLY A 415 -19.38 -7.92 2.33
CA GLY A 415 -20.46 -7.25 1.63
C GLY A 415 -21.31 -8.24 0.86
N ASN A 416 -22.60 -7.96 0.76
CA ASN A 416 -23.54 -8.70 -0.07
C ASN A 416 -23.11 -8.55 -1.52
N ASN A 417 -22.96 -9.63 -2.28
CA ASN A 417 -22.78 -9.56 -3.72
C ASN A 417 -24.02 -8.95 -4.38
N PRO A 418 -23.92 -7.78 -5.02
CA PRO A 418 -25.06 -7.06 -5.57
C PRO A 418 -25.29 -7.36 -7.06
N ALA A 419 -24.66 -8.40 -7.61
CA ALA A 419 -24.90 -8.80 -9.00
C ALA A 419 -26.40 -9.02 -9.27
N LEU A 420 -26.84 -8.81 -10.52
CA LEU A 420 -28.26 -8.85 -10.94
C LEU A 420 -28.98 -10.12 -10.47
N ASN A 421 -28.30 -11.25 -10.62
CA ASN A 421 -28.76 -12.57 -10.21
C ASN A 421 -28.88 -12.75 -8.67
N CYS A 422 -28.19 -11.93 -7.88
CA CYS A 422 -28.17 -11.96 -6.42
C CYS A 422 -29.22 -11.04 -5.76
N THR A 423 -29.75 -10.08 -6.51
CA THR A 423 -30.52 -8.93 -6.00
C THR A 423 -31.98 -8.94 -6.43
N LYS A 424 -32.30 -9.44 -7.63
CA LYS A 424 -33.67 -9.52 -8.15
C LYS A 424 -33.93 -10.89 -8.76
N ALA A 425 -34.85 -11.64 -8.16
CA ALA A 425 -35.36 -12.87 -8.76
C ALA A 425 -36.03 -12.54 -10.11
N GLY A 426 -35.59 -13.20 -11.20
CA GLY A 426 -36.26 -13.16 -12.50
C GLY A 426 -35.90 -12.01 -13.45
N VAL A 427 -34.83 -11.25 -13.21
CA VAL A 427 -34.41 -10.13 -14.09
C VAL A 427 -32.97 -10.34 -14.59
N GLY A 428 -32.82 -10.85 -15.81
CA GLY A 428 -31.54 -11.02 -16.51
C GLY A 428 -31.63 -12.03 -17.68
N PRO A 429 -30.74 -11.97 -18.68
CA PRO A 429 -30.76 -12.86 -19.85
C PRO A 429 -30.43 -14.33 -19.52
N TRP A 430 -29.95 -14.59 -18.31
CA TRP A 430 -29.67 -15.92 -17.77
C TRP A 430 -30.87 -16.40 -16.93
N THR A 431 -31.99 -16.72 -17.58
CA THR A 431 -33.29 -17.03 -16.96
C THR A 431 -33.38 -18.42 -16.29
N GLY A 432 -32.26 -18.94 -15.76
CA GLY A 432 -32.24 -20.11 -14.89
C GLY A 432 -32.53 -19.71 -13.43
N GLU A 433 -33.08 -20.61 -12.65
CA GLU A 433 -33.61 -20.32 -11.30
C GLU A 433 -32.56 -19.73 -10.31
N ARG A 434 -32.87 -18.51 -9.83
CA ARG A 434 -32.78 -17.96 -8.45
C ARG A 434 -31.46 -18.04 -7.64
N MET A 435 -30.78 -16.90 -7.45
CA MET A 435 -29.81 -16.69 -6.35
C MET A 435 -30.15 -15.53 -5.38
N ALA A 436 -31.43 -15.20 -5.23
CA ALA A 436 -31.90 -14.07 -4.40
C ALA A 436 -31.98 -14.36 -2.89
N GLY A 437 -31.22 -15.33 -2.38
CA GLY A 437 -31.24 -15.70 -0.97
C GLY A 437 -30.15 -15.04 -0.13
N SER A 438 -30.30 -15.15 1.20
CA SER A 438 -29.39 -14.55 2.18
C SER A 438 -27.97 -15.04 1.95
N GLN A 439 -27.03 -14.11 1.87
CA GLN A 439 -25.62 -14.41 1.74
C GLN A 439 -25.05 -14.59 3.14
N SER A 440 -24.45 -15.75 3.33
CA SER A 440 -23.83 -16.12 4.59
C SER A 440 -22.49 -16.80 4.32
N PHE A 441 -21.57 -16.60 5.24
CA PHE A 441 -20.26 -17.23 5.20
C PHE A 441 -19.79 -17.57 6.59
N LYS A 442 -18.83 -18.47 6.61
CA LYS A 442 -18.15 -18.91 7.79
C LYS A 442 -16.70 -18.45 7.70
N VAL A 443 -16.20 -17.92 8.81
CA VAL A 443 -14.77 -17.68 9.00
C VAL A 443 -14.25 -18.70 9.98
N ALA A 444 -13.28 -19.50 9.54
CA ALA A 444 -12.61 -20.49 10.37
C ALA A 444 -11.11 -20.17 10.45
N VAL A 445 -10.54 -20.30 11.65
CA VAL A 445 -9.11 -20.13 11.89
C VAL A 445 -8.59 -21.42 12.50
N PHE A 446 -7.68 -22.07 11.79
CA PHE A 446 -7.06 -23.32 12.23
C PHE A 446 -5.62 -23.08 12.66
N ASP A 447 -5.18 -23.78 13.70
CA ASP A 447 -3.76 -24.00 13.94
C ASP A 447 -3.27 -25.07 12.97
N ASN A 448 -2.55 -24.68 11.91
CA ASN A 448 -2.07 -25.63 10.89
C ASN A 448 -0.97 -26.57 11.42
N GLY A 449 -0.38 -26.31 12.60
CA GLY A 449 0.52 -27.25 13.27
C GLY A 449 -0.22 -28.42 13.94
N LYS A 450 -1.48 -28.20 14.33
CA LYS A 450 -2.31 -29.18 15.07
C LYS A 450 -3.57 -29.61 14.34
N SER A 451 -3.89 -28.97 13.21
CA SER A 451 -5.20 -29.02 12.54
C SER A 451 -6.36 -28.74 13.50
N GLU A 452 -6.09 -27.94 14.55
CA GLU A 452 -7.07 -27.62 15.59
C GLU A 452 -7.84 -26.36 15.20
N LEU A 453 -9.16 -26.42 15.26
CA LEU A 453 -10.01 -25.26 15.05
C LEU A 453 -9.90 -24.32 16.26
N LEU A 454 -9.34 -23.14 16.05
CA LEU A 454 -9.18 -22.13 17.10
C LEU A 454 -10.42 -21.27 17.24
N VAL A 455 -10.96 -20.81 16.11
CA VAL A 455 -12.18 -20.01 16.06
C VAL A 455 -12.98 -20.38 14.81
N GLU A 456 -14.29 -20.51 14.99
CA GLU A 456 -15.25 -20.55 13.90
C GLU A 456 -16.36 -19.54 14.22
N LYS A 457 -16.74 -18.74 13.23
CA LYS A 457 -17.84 -17.80 13.36
C LYS A 457 -18.61 -17.69 12.05
N ASP A 458 -19.92 -17.86 12.15
CA ASP A 458 -20.85 -17.67 11.05
C ASP A 458 -21.30 -16.21 11.00
N TYR A 459 -21.43 -15.71 9.77
CA TYR A 459 -21.89 -14.37 9.46
C TYR A 459 -23.01 -14.45 8.44
N ALA A 460 -24.14 -13.84 8.77
CA ALA A 460 -25.23 -13.62 7.83
C ALA A 460 -25.26 -12.12 7.52
N ILE A 461 -24.93 -11.75 6.29
CA ILE A 461 -24.90 -10.35 5.85
C ILE A 461 -26.20 -9.90 5.16
N GLY A 462 -27.12 -10.87 4.96
CA GLY A 462 -28.46 -10.65 4.46
C GLY A 462 -28.54 -10.84 2.95
N THR A 463 -29.64 -10.39 2.35
CA THR A 463 -29.78 -10.31 0.90
C THR A 463 -29.26 -8.96 0.42
N ALA A 464 -28.68 -8.92 -0.77
CA ALA A 464 -28.38 -7.65 -1.41
C ALA A 464 -29.71 -6.94 -1.70
N THR A 465 -29.97 -5.83 -1.00
CA THR A 465 -31.31 -5.19 -1.00
C THR A 465 -31.53 -4.31 -2.22
N LYS A 466 -30.46 -3.89 -2.90
CA LYS A 466 -30.54 -3.00 -4.05
C LYS A 466 -29.56 -3.43 -5.13
N HIS A 467 -30.12 -3.62 -6.32
CA HIS A 467 -29.39 -3.45 -7.55
C HIS A 467 -29.74 -2.08 -8.10
N HIS A 468 -28.83 -1.13 -7.99
CA HIS A 468 -29.11 0.22 -8.44
C HIS A 468 -28.87 0.27 -9.95
N ILE A 469 -29.95 0.32 -10.72
CA ILE A 469 -29.87 0.64 -12.15
C ILE A 469 -30.05 2.14 -12.26
N ASP A 470 -29.14 2.81 -12.96
CA ASP A 470 -29.17 4.26 -13.13
C ASP A 470 -30.43 4.71 -13.86
N ALA A 471 -30.76 5.98 -13.72
CA ALA A 471 -31.95 6.57 -14.34
C ALA A 471 -31.97 6.40 -15.89
N ASP A 472 -30.80 6.22 -16.52
CA ASP A 472 -30.67 5.97 -17.95
C ASP A 472 -30.86 4.51 -18.36
N GLY A 473 -31.03 3.59 -17.41
CA GLY A 473 -31.24 2.16 -17.63
C GLY A 473 -30.02 1.40 -18.18
N ARG A 474 -28.86 2.05 -18.32
CA ARG A 474 -27.68 1.49 -19.01
C ARG A 474 -26.59 1.03 -18.06
N HIS A 475 -26.61 1.48 -16.80
CA HIS A 475 -25.53 1.24 -15.84
C HIS A 475 -26.08 0.63 -14.56
N SER A 476 -25.31 -0.31 -14.00
CA SER A 476 -25.69 -1.12 -12.83
C SER A 476 -24.65 -0.91 -11.73
N ARG A 477 -25.04 -0.29 -10.61
CA ARG A 477 -24.17 -0.05 -9.47
C ARG A 477 -24.20 -1.24 -8.52
N MET A 478 -23.01 -1.70 -8.15
CA MET A 478 -22.78 -2.62 -7.04
C MET A 478 -22.70 -1.81 -5.75
N ASP A 479 -23.68 -1.97 -4.86
CA ASP A 479 -23.61 -1.52 -3.47
C ASP A 479 -23.63 -2.76 -2.58
N PRO A 480 -22.45 -3.23 -2.13
CA PRO A 480 -22.37 -4.44 -1.34
C PRO A 480 -22.88 -4.29 0.10
N ASP A 481 -23.28 -3.11 0.58
CA ASP A 481 -23.61 -2.88 2.00
C ASP A 481 -22.49 -3.41 2.93
N TRP A 482 -21.26 -2.90 2.71
CA TRP A 482 -20.05 -3.39 3.38
C TRP A 482 -20.11 -3.24 4.90
N LYS A 483 -19.80 -4.33 5.63
CA LYS A 483 -19.70 -4.35 7.08
C LYS A 483 -18.32 -4.79 7.52
N TYR A 484 -17.80 -4.12 8.54
CA TYR A 484 -16.53 -4.50 9.18
C TYR A 484 -16.76 -5.56 10.24
N TYR A 485 -15.86 -6.52 10.28
CA TYR A 485 -15.88 -7.63 11.21
C TYR A 485 -14.54 -7.76 11.92
N THR A 486 -14.62 -8.19 13.17
CA THR A 486 -13.46 -8.41 14.01
C THR A 486 -13.64 -9.69 14.80
N ILE A 487 -12.60 -10.52 14.79
CA ILE A 487 -12.53 -11.77 15.54
C ILE A 487 -11.30 -11.69 16.44
N ALA A 488 -11.54 -11.54 17.74
CA ALA A 488 -10.51 -11.74 18.74
C ALA A 488 -10.36 -13.24 19.01
N MET A 489 -9.12 -13.74 19.02
CA MET A 489 -8.82 -15.14 19.27
C MET A 489 -7.71 -15.30 20.33
N PRO A 490 -7.87 -16.22 21.29
CA PRO A 490 -6.79 -16.60 22.19
C PRO A 490 -5.78 -17.45 21.42
N LEU A 491 -4.51 -17.06 21.42
CA LEU A 491 -3.42 -17.87 20.83
C LEU A 491 -2.73 -18.73 21.89
N ILE A 492 -3.50 -19.22 22.85
CA ILE A 492 -3.01 -20.10 23.90
C ILE A 492 -3.63 -21.47 23.62
N GLY A 493 -2.85 -22.40 23.09
CA GLY A 493 -3.25 -23.80 23.06
C GLY A 493 -3.40 -24.30 24.49
N ARG A 494 -4.21 -25.35 24.71
CA ARG A 494 -4.41 -25.97 26.04
C ARG A 494 -3.10 -26.32 26.76
N ASP A 495 -2.02 -26.53 26.01
CA ASP A 495 -0.75 -27.09 26.51
C ASP A 495 0.46 -26.12 26.45
N GLY A 496 0.26 -24.83 26.15
CA GLY A 496 1.37 -23.85 26.15
C GLY A 496 1.33 -22.82 25.01
N PRO A 497 2.35 -21.93 24.93
CA PRO A 497 2.49 -20.98 23.81
C PRO A 497 2.57 -21.75 22.49
N LEU A 498 1.90 -21.24 21.45
CA LEU A 498 1.97 -21.80 20.11
C LEU A 498 3.42 -21.71 19.59
N ASP A 499 4.08 -22.85 19.47
CA ASP A 499 5.42 -22.95 18.90
C ASP A 499 5.34 -22.71 17.38
N GLN A 500 5.64 -21.49 16.92
CA GLN A 500 5.88 -21.19 15.50
C GLN A 500 4.75 -21.58 14.52
N ASN A 501 3.49 -21.57 14.97
CA ASN A 501 2.40 -22.08 14.15
C ASN A 501 1.95 -21.06 13.08
N SER A 502 1.94 -21.53 11.84
CA SER A 502 1.09 -20.96 10.79
C SER A 502 -0.37 -21.19 11.17
N LEU A 503 -1.19 -20.17 11.09
CA LEU A 503 -2.65 -20.29 11.08
C LEU A 503 -3.12 -20.52 9.65
N ASP A 504 -4.20 -21.27 9.47
CA ASP A 504 -4.96 -21.31 8.22
C ASP A 504 -6.25 -20.52 8.41
N LEU A 505 -6.39 -19.40 7.70
CA LEU A 505 -7.59 -18.57 7.71
C LEU A 505 -8.47 -19.01 6.55
N SER A 506 -9.70 -19.45 6.80
CA SER A 506 -10.63 -19.88 5.77
C SER A 506 -11.91 -19.05 5.77
N PHE A 507 -12.33 -18.64 4.57
CA PHE A 507 -13.63 -18.04 4.32
C PHE A 507 -14.42 -18.98 3.42
N THR A 508 -15.57 -19.44 3.90
CA THR A 508 -16.38 -20.44 3.21
C THR A 508 -17.79 -19.92 3.05
N SER A 509 -18.28 -19.86 1.82
CA SER A 509 -19.70 -19.59 1.56
C SER A 509 -20.54 -20.71 2.22
N THR A 510 -21.50 -20.33 3.04
CA THR A 510 -22.46 -21.28 3.66
C THR A 510 -23.81 -21.28 2.94
N GLY A 511 -23.91 -20.46 1.91
CA GLY A 511 -25.03 -20.46 0.99
C GLY A 511 -25.24 -21.83 0.36
N LYS A 512 -26.48 -22.17 0.02
CA LYS A 512 -26.75 -23.41 -0.71
C LYS A 512 -26.42 -23.22 -2.18
N ALA A 513 -25.82 -24.25 -2.76
CA ALA A 513 -25.52 -24.30 -4.19
C ALA A 513 -26.78 -23.99 -5.01
N GLY A 514 -26.66 -23.08 -5.97
CA GLY A 514 -27.76 -22.66 -6.83
C GLY A 514 -28.86 -21.82 -6.17
N GLU A 515 -28.84 -21.58 -4.84
CA GLU A 515 -29.92 -20.85 -4.15
C GLU A 515 -29.51 -19.42 -3.71
N THR A 516 -28.22 -19.19 -3.48
CA THR A 516 -27.72 -17.93 -2.89
C THR A 516 -26.38 -17.53 -3.49
N CYS A 517 -26.16 -16.22 -3.66
CA CYS A 517 -24.84 -15.71 -3.97
C CYS A 517 -23.88 -15.80 -2.78
N GLY A 518 -22.59 -15.93 -3.09
CA GLY A 518 -21.53 -15.90 -2.10
C GLY A 518 -21.22 -14.45 -1.76
N PRO A 519 -20.89 -14.16 -0.49
CA PRO A 519 -20.50 -12.81 -0.11
C PRO A 519 -19.17 -12.41 -0.74
N LEU A 520 -18.93 -11.11 -0.75
CA LEU A 520 -17.64 -10.52 -1.08
C LEU A 520 -16.83 -10.32 0.21
N ILE A 521 -15.57 -10.73 0.21
CA ILE A 521 -14.64 -10.58 1.35
C ILE A 521 -13.48 -9.67 0.96
N SER A 522 -13.13 -8.69 1.78
CA SER A 522 -11.95 -7.84 1.54
C SER A 522 -11.28 -7.37 2.83
N ASP A 523 -10.19 -6.62 2.70
CA ASP A 523 -9.42 -5.99 3.80
C ASP A 523 -9.04 -6.97 4.93
N VAL A 524 -8.68 -8.20 4.58
CA VAL A 524 -8.32 -9.23 5.57
C VAL A 524 -6.96 -8.87 6.19
N GLN A 525 -6.95 -8.56 7.47
CA GLN A 525 -5.75 -8.19 8.23
C GLN A 525 -5.66 -9.00 9.52
N PHE A 526 -4.46 -9.45 9.85
CA PHE A 526 -4.19 -10.22 11.06
C PHE A 526 -3.20 -9.46 11.94
N PHE A 527 -3.63 -9.13 13.14
CA PHE A 527 -2.82 -8.46 14.16
C PHE A 527 -2.54 -9.43 15.29
N SER A 528 -1.29 -9.45 15.75
CA SER A 528 -0.95 -10.22 16.95
C SER A 528 -0.38 -9.30 18.01
N LEU A 529 -0.98 -9.33 19.20
CA LEU A 529 -0.70 -8.39 20.27
C LEU A 529 0.43 -8.94 21.15
N SER A 530 1.64 -8.40 20.99
CA SER A 530 2.76 -8.63 21.90
C SER A 530 3.02 -7.41 22.77
N SER A 531 3.09 -7.59 24.10
CA SER A 531 3.72 -6.63 25.02
C SER A 531 2.90 -5.35 25.35
N PRO A 532 3.36 -4.44 26.26
CA PRO A 532 2.54 -3.57 27.14
C PRO A 532 1.68 -2.51 26.44
N TYR A 533 1.64 -2.53 25.11
CA TYR A 533 0.61 -1.86 24.34
C TYR A 533 -0.80 -2.24 24.79
N TYR A 534 -1.02 -3.36 25.51
CA TYR A 534 -2.32 -3.64 26.14
C TYR A 534 -2.62 -2.86 27.42
N ARG A 535 -1.61 -2.27 28.09
CA ARG A 535 -1.86 -1.18 29.06
C ARG A 535 -2.23 0.08 28.30
N ASP A 536 -1.62 0.35 27.16
CA ASP A 536 -2.06 1.39 26.23
C ASP A 536 -3.30 1.00 25.39
N ILE A 537 -3.84 -0.20 25.46
CA ILE A 537 -5.15 -0.60 24.89
C ILE A 537 -6.11 -0.95 26.06
N LYS A 538 -5.78 -0.54 27.27
CA LYS A 538 -6.73 -0.39 28.38
C LYS A 538 -6.71 1.02 28.97
N GLN A 539 -5.64 1.77 28.71
CA GLN A 539 -5.46 3.21 28.99
C GLN A 539 -5.55 4.04 27.69
N ASN A 540 -5.24 3.48 26.51
CA ASN A 540 -5.60 4.05 25.18
C ASN A 540 -6.46 3.07 24.33
N SER A 541 -7.33 2.27 24.96
CA SER A 541 -8.53 1.72 24.27
C SER A 541 -9.68 2.72 24.16
N GLY A 542 -9.43 4.00 24.45
CA GLY A 542 -10.34 5.06 24.07
C GLY A 542 -10.12 5.38 22.60
N ALA A 543 -11.05 4.93 21.76
CA ALA A 543 -11.42 5.45 20.44
C ALA A 543 -10.30 5.68 19.38
N PRO A 544 -10.63 5.63 18.08
CA PRO A 544 -9.76 6.17 17.04
C PRO A 544 -9.28 7.58 17.42
N ARG A 545 -7.99 7.89 17.24
CA ARG A 545 -7.45 9.24 17.45
C ARG A 545 -8.32 10.27 16.73
N SER A 546 -8.64 11.36 17.43
CA SER A 546 -9.53 12.46 17.03
C SER A 546 -9.16 13.21 15.73
N ALA A 547 -8.19 12.73 14.95
CA ALA A 547 -7.84 13.29 13.65
C ALA A 547 -8.74 12.73 12.52
N ASP A 548 -9.26 11.51 12.66
CA ASP A 548 -10.12 10.89 11.64
C ASP A 548 -11.63 11.10 11.92
N PHE A 549 -12.00 11.71 13.05
CA PHE A 549 -13.36 12.16 13.38
C PHE A 549 -13.54 13.67 13.12
N ALA A 550 -13.12 14.16 11.96
CA ALA A 550 -13.25 15.58 11.62
C ALA A 550 -14.71 16.07 11.48
N ALA A 551 -15.72 15.21 11.70
CA ALA A 551 -17.11 15.62 11.77
C ALA A 551 -17.54 15.82 13.23
N GLY A 552 -17.15 16.93 13.85
CA GLY A 552 -17.68 17.36 15.14
C GLY A 552 -19.21 17.60 15.10
N ILE A 553 -19.79 18.02 16.22
CA ILE A 553 -21.21 18.42 16.29
C ILE A 553 -21.48 19.49 15.22
N LYS A 554 -22.40 19.21 14.29
CA LYS A 554 -22.77 20.17 13.24
C LYS A 554 -23.90 21.07 13.70
N GLY A 555 -23.74 22.37 13.47
CA GLY A 555 -24.77 23.36 13.75
C GLY A 555 -24.28 24.78 13.46
N PRO A 556 -25.18 25.77 13.47
CA PRO A 556 -24.80 27.17 13.30
C PRO A 556 -23.90 27.62 14.46
N LEU A 557 -22.90 28.44 14.15
CA LEU A 557 -22.04 29.09 15.16
C LEU A 557 -22.67 30.38 15.70
N MET A 558 -23.69 30.91 15.03
CA MET A 558 -24.37 32.16 15.37
C MET A 558 -25.89 31.97 15.32
N ALA A 559 -26.63 32.59 16.25
CA ALA A 559 -28.09 32.53 16.29
C ALA A 559 -28.71 33.89 16.65
N LYS A 560 -29.85 34.22 16.03
CA LYS A 560 -30.69 35.37 16.42
C LYS A 560 -31.67 34.96 17.53
N ALA A 561 -32.13 35.93 18.32
CA ALA A 561 -33.17 35.69 19.33
C ALA A 561 -34.39 34.97 18.73
N ALA A 562 -34.93 34.00 19.47
CA ALA A 562 -36.03 33.12 19.08
C ALA A 562 -35.78 32.20 17.86
N GLN A 563 -34.56 32.15 17.31
CA GLN A 563 -34.23 31.24 16.22
C GLN A 563 -34.19 29.78 16.73
N PRO A 564 -34.87 28.83 16.06
CA PRO A 564 -34.68 27.41 16.33
C PRO A 564 -33.31 26.96 15.84
N ILE A 565 -32.55 26.30 16.71
CA ILE A 565 -31.22 25.77 16.42
C ILE A 565 -31.25 24.27 16.58
N VAL A 566 -30.66 23.56 15.61
CA VAL A 566 -30.46 22.11 15.63
C VAL A 566 -28.96 21.85 15.60
N LEU A 567 -28.50 21.02 16.54
CA LEU A 567 -27.16 20.47 16.59
C LEU A 567 -27.25 18.97 16.27
N ASP A 568 -26.43 18.50 15.32
CA ASP A 568 -26.45 17.11 14.85
C ASP A 568 -25.05 16.49 14.93
N ALA A 569 -24.94 15.43 15.72
CA ALA A 569 -23.72 14.64 15.89
C ALA A 569 -23.77 13.28 15.16
N THR A 570 -24.73 13.06 14.26
CA THR A 570 -24.88 11.77 13.53
C THR A 570 -23.63 11.40 12.72
N GLN A 571 -22.87 12.40 12.26
CA GLN A 571 -21.64 12.17 11.50
C GLN A 571 -20.41 11.87 12.36
N VAL A 572 -20.47 12.11 13.68
CA VAL A 572 -19.37 11.84 14.61
C VAL A 572 -19.06 10.35 14.67
N LEU A 573 -19.97 9.46 14.25
CA LEU A 573 -19.89 8.05 14.67
C LEU A 573 -20.08 6.97 13.61
N GLY A 574 -20.32 7.31 12.34
CA GLY A 574 -20.70 6.28 11.35
C GLY A 574 -21.94 5.50 11.82
N SER A 575 -22.34 4.45 11.12
CA SER A 575 -23.53 3.66 11.46
C SER A 575 -23.36 2.87 12.78
N VAL A 576 -23.52 3.52 13.93
CA VAL A 576 -23.58 2.84 15.23
C VAL A 576 -25.02 2.42 15.52
N SER A 577 -25.18 1.24 16.12
CA SER A 577 -26.49 0.69 16.47
C SER A 577 -27.23 1.56 17.48
N ASP A 578 -28.56 1.37 17.55
CA ASP A 578 -29.49 2.05 18.48
C ASP A 578 -29.17 1.85 19.98
N ALA A 579 -28.06 1.19 20.33
CA ALA A 579 -27.70 0.80 21.68
C ALA A 579 -26.85 1.83 22.46
N VAL A 580 -26.46 2.95 21.85
CA VAL A 580 -25.63 3.99 22.52
C VAL A 580 -26.49 4.96 23.33
N GLN A 581 -26.11 5.24 24.58
CA GLN A 581 -26.70 6.27 25.42
C GLN A 581 -26.03 7.63 25.19
N TRP A 582 -26.86 8.62 24.86
CA TRP A 582 -26.43 9.98 24.55
C TRP A 582 -26.80 10.94 25.66
N LYS A 583 -25.82 11.68 26.18
CA LYS A 583 -26.04 12.72 27.20
C LYS A 583 -25.57 14.08 26.70
N TRP A 584 -26.53 14.99 26.56
CA TRP A 584 -26.28 16.39 26.23
C TRP A 584 -26.21 17.24 27.49
N SER A 585 -25.32 18.23 27.49
CA SER A 585 -25.26 19.30 28.48
C SER A 585 -24.95 20.63 27.79
N VAL A 586 -25.30 21.75 28.43
CA VAL A 586 -25.07 23.10 27.89
C VAL A 586 -24.71 24.07 29.01
N GLU A 587 -23.72 24.93 28.73
CA GLU A 587 -23.27 25.98 29.64
C GLU A 587 -23.19 27.33 28.88
N PRO A 588 -23.82 28.41 29.39
CA PRO A 588 -24.69 28.45 30.57
C PRO A 588 -26.00 27.68 30.36
N ALA A 589 -26.71 27.41 31.46
CA ALA A 589 -27.89 26.55 31.43
C ALA A 589 -28.97 27.09 30.47
N LEU A 590 -29.39 26.24 29.54
CA LEU A 590 -30.39 26.53 28.50
C LEU A 590 -31.33 25.33 28.34
N ARG A 591 -32.62 25.59 28.08
CA ARG A 591 -33.59 24.52 27.81
C ARG A 591 -33.43 24.02 26.39
N PHE A 592 -33.32 22.71 26.23
CA PHE A 592 -33.25 22.04 24.93
C PHE A 592 -34.06 20.74 24.94
N LYS A 593 -34.31 20.17 23.77
CA LYS A 593 -34.82 18.81 23.56
C LYS A 593 -33.77 18.01 22.82
N SER A 594 -33.54 16.76 23.22
CA SER A 594 -32.60 15.87 22.54
C SER A 594 -33.27 14.56 22.13
N SER A 595 -32.81 13.98 21.03
CA SER A 595 -33.20 12.67 20.52
C SER A 595 -31.94 11.97 20.00
N GLY A 596 -31.29 11.20 20.87
CA GLY A 596 -30.00 10.56 20.59
C GLY A 596 -28.91 11.58 20.21
N PRO A 597 -28.26 11.44 19.04
CA PRO A 597 -27.18 12.34 18.60
C PRO A 597 -27.67 13.72 18.13
N ARG A 598 -28.97 14.03 18.24
CA ARG A 598 -29.54 15.32 17.83
C ARG A 598 -30.06 16.10 19.02
N LEU A 599 -29.79 17.41 19.03
CA LEU A 599 -30.30 18.37 20.00
C LEU A 599 -30.97 19.55 19.28
N GLN A 600 -32.08 20.04 19.84
CA GLN A 600 -32.75 21.24 19.38
C GLN A 600 -33.02 22.20 20.54
N PHE A 601 -32.77 23.50 20.33
CA PHE A 601 -33.13 24.56 21.28
C PHE A 601 -33.62 25.82 20.55
N PHE A 602 -34.20 26.76 21.30
CA PHE A 602 -34.51 28.10 20.80
C PHE A 602 -33.56 29.10 21.42
N ALA A 603 -32.89 29.91 20.60
CA ALA A 603 -31.97 30.94 21.07
C ALA A 603 -32.73 31.96 21.94
N PRO A 604 -32.28 32.23 23.19
CA PRO A 604 -32.97 33.14 24.09
C PRO A 604 -32.90 34.59 23.60
N THR A 605 -33.82 35.42 24.08
CA THR A 605 -33.71 36.88 23.91
C THR A 605 -32.75 37.43 24.97
N LEU A 606 -31.66 38.05 24.53
CA LEU A 606 -30.60 38.55 25.41
C LEU A 606 -30.40 40.05 25.20
N GLY A 607 -30.05 40.78 26.26
CA GLY A 607 -29.67 42.19 26.14
C GLY A 607 -28.27 42.38 25.54
N VAL A 608 -27.39 41.39 25.71
CA VAL A 608 -26.00 41.36 25.20
C VAL A 608 -25.75 39.98 24.61
N GLY A 609 -24.92 39.87 23.57
CA GLY A 609 -24.59 38.59 22.96
C GLY A 609 -23.92 37.63 23.96
N GLN A 610 -24.20 36.33 23.85
CA GLN A 610 -23.70 35.31 24.78
C GLN A 610 -23.41 33.99 24.06
N ASP A 611 -22.30 33.36 24.46
CA ASP A 611 -21.92 32.03 23.97
C ASP A 611 -22.57 30.92 24.81
N TYR A 612 -23.12 29.91 24.14
CA TYR A 612 -23.59 28.66 24.72
C TYR A 612 -22.74 27.51 24.22
N ARG A 613 -22.01 26.86 25.13
CA ARG A 613 -21.19 25.68 24.86
C ARG A 613 -21.98 24.42 25.15
N PHE A 614 -22.25 23.64 24.11
CA PHE A 614 -22.93 22.35 24.18
C PHE A 614 -21.89 21.23 24.23
N THR A 615 -22.08 20.27 25.13
CA THR A 615 -21.23 19.08 25.27
C THR A 615 -22.07 17.83 25.11
N LEU A 616 -21.67 16.96 24.20
CA LEU A 616 -22.27 15.63 23.99
C LEU A 616 -21.33 14.56 24.52
N LYS A 617 -21.86 13.65 25.34
CA LYS A 617 -21.16 12.44 25.80
C LYS A 617 -21.88 11.19 25.31
N ALA A 618 -21.15 10.28 24.66
CA ALA A 618 -21.60 8.94 24.31
C ALA A 618 -20.96 7.94 25.30
N GLU A 619 -21.73 7.45 26.28
CA GLU A 619 -21.16 6.80 27.48
C GLU A 619 -20.47 5.47 27.17
N GLU A 620 -21.03 4.66 26.27
CA GLU A 620 -20.49 3.35 25.90
C GLU A 620 -19.23 3.43 25.03
N LEU A 621 -18.99 4.60 24.42
CA LEU A 621 -17.86 4.82 23.50
C LEU A 621 -16.75 5.70 24.09
N ASP A 622 -16.99 6.27 25.28
CA ASP A 622 -16.11 7.23 25.95
C ASP A 622 -15.72 8.44 25.07
N ILE A 623 -16.68 8.91 24.25
CA ILE A 623 -16.50 10.06 23.36
C ILE A 623 -17.16 11.29 23.96
N THR A 624 -16.45 12.42 23.93
CA THR A 624 -16.93 13.74 24.38
C THR A 624 -16.64 14.79 23.31
N GLU A 625 -17.70 15.43 22.80
CA GLU A 625 -17.60 16.48 21.77
C GLU A 625 -18.20 17.80 22.26
N THR A 626 -17.69 18.93 21.75
CA THR A 626 -18.19 20.26 22.13
C THR A 626 -18.50 21.15 20.93
N HIS A 627 -19.54 22.00 21.04
CA HIS A 627 -19.92 22.99 20.04
C HIS A 627 -20.38 24.28 20.69
N THR A 628 -19.95 25.42 20.17
CA THR A 628 -20.33 26.74 20.71
C THR A 628 -21.24 27.48 19.74
N VAL A 629 -22.37 27.97 20.25
CA VAL A 629 -23.29 28.84 19.52
C VAL A 629 -23.34 30.22 20.18
N HIS A 630 -22.97 31.26 19.46
CA HIS A 630 -23.12 32.64 19.90
C HIS A 630 -24.53 33.16 19.59
N VAL A 631 -25.28 33.52 20.63
CA VAL A 631 -26.62 34.11 20.49
C VAL A 631 -26.49 35.63 20.53
N GLN A 632 -26.97 36.30 19.49
CA GLN A 632 -26.90 37.76 19.38
C GLN A 632 -27.85 38.45 20.36
N GLY A 633 -27.37 39.50 21.01
CA GLY A 633 -28.21 40.38 21.84
C GLY A 633 -29.15 41.23 20.97
N THR A 634 -30.33 41.55 21.49
CA THR A 634 -31.24 42.54 20.89
C THR A 634 -30.85 43.92 21.41
N SER A 635 -30.00 44.66 20.70
CA SER A 635 -29.83 46.07 20.99
C SER A 635 -31.15 46.78 20.67
N LYS A 636 -31.78 47.38 21.68
CA LYS A 636 -32.74 48.45 21.43
C LYS A 636 -31.90 49.64 20.94
N GLU A 637 -31.92 49.91 19.65
CA GLU A 637 -31.70 51.27 19.18
C GLU A 637 -32.87 52.16 19.63
#